data_AF-A0A942W2V2-F1
#
_entry.id   AF-A0A942W2V2-F1
#
_cell.length_a   1.000
_cell.length_b   1.000
_cell.length_c   1.000
_cell.angle_alpha   90.00
_cell.angle_beta   90.00
_cell.angle_gamma   90.00
#
_symmetry.space_group_name_H-M   'P 1'
#
loop_
_entity.id
_entity.type
_entity.pdbx_description
1 polymer ?
#
loop_
_entity_poly.entity_id
_entity_poly.type
_entity_poly.pdbx_seq_one_letter_code
_entity_poly.pdbx_strand_id
1 'polypeptide(L)'
;MEIIEIKDLSFCYTDSDKLILNNINLKINNGDFILLCGESGCGKTTLLRHLKEELTPYGNIKGFVVNKGVNVGYVMQNPDSQIVTDKVWHELAFGLENMGIKRDEIKLRCSEVAAFFGINSWYHKNTYELSGGQKQLLNLASVLVMKPDVIVLDEPLSQLDPLASAEFVGAIARINSELGIAVVMSEHNLNEVMPYAKRVVVMDNGSIIAEDKPQCIMAKLREKSHPMQIAMPAGVRIHSAVSGLGDSPLTVTEAKIWLNNYANSKYYINVNENISKESVIKGKELFFAYKKDKDIVRNMDIDIKKGEVFAILGGNGSGKTTTLRVLAGLNKAYSGNLNIKGKVLMLPQSPIALFTERNILLDLKSTGKNIDKAVKLLEIESLLEQNPNDLSGGELQRCAICKLLLLEPDILLLDEPTKGIDSFMKGKLGYIIRNLGITVVMVSHDIEFCSRFADRCAMCFDGQLVNPSFTHSFFTDNFFYTTPAFKIASGIVDNGITTEEIISAFNKNENIVVSNNNRPKPPDNMTNKREERLKATLNKRILLSSLIILFLIPISIWSGITFLDNRKYYVISFAIILMTMAPFFILFESRRMRAREIVIIASMCVICVAGRIVFAPFPQVKPVSALVIISGICLGSESGFIIGALSGFCSNFYFGQGPWTPWQMFAFGIIGFLAGALRLFFIKNNMPRRIPIAIFAFISVLLIYGTIMNTSSVLMTQDTITLPMILTMMVSGFVFDLVHAVSTVCFIYLFANPLVEKITRVKKKFGLL
;
A
#
# COMPACT_ATOMS: atom_id res chain seq x y z
N MET A 1 31.38 16.37 -0.72
CA MET A 1 30.64 17.35 -1.54
C MET A 1 29.17 16.98 -1.53
N GLU A 2 28.27 17.92 -1.29
CA GLU A 2 26.82 17.71 -1.27
C GLU A 2 26.30 17.52 -2.69
N ILE A 3 25.57 16.43 -2.94
CA ILE A 3 25.05 16.02 -4.26
C ILE A 3 23.52 16.10 -4.37
N ILE A 4 22.80 15.91 -3.25
CA ILE A 4 21.35 16.13 -3.16
C ILE A 4 21.05 16.92 -1.89
N GLU A 5 20.24 17.96 -2.01
CA GLU A 5 19.75 18.77 -0.88
C GLU A 5 18.23 18.74 -0.81
N ILE A 6 17.70 18.37 0.35
CA ILE A 6 16.27 18.48 0.68
C ILE A 6 16.12 19.64 1.66
N LYS A 7 15.30 20.62 1.30
CA LYS A 7 15.03 21.80 2.13
C LYS A 7 13.55 22.03 2.34
N ASP A 8 13.15 22.10 3.61
CA ASP A 8 11.80 22.37 4.10
C ASP A 8 10.71 21.52 3.41
N LEU A 9 11.06 20.29 3.03
CA LEU A 9 10.19 19.41 2.25
C LEU A 9 9.00 18.96 3.09
N SER A 10 7.81 19.37 2.67
CA SER A 10 6.55 18.91 3.24
C SER A 10 5.66 18.37 2.13
N PHE A 11 5.06 17.21 2.34
CA PHE A 11 4.30 16.50 1.32
C PHE A 11 3.02 15.91 1.88
N CYS A 12 1.91 16.09 1.16
CA CYS A 12 0.68 15.33 1.38
C CYS A 12 0.16 14.75 0.06
N TYR A 13 -0.34 13.52 0.09
CA TYR A 13 -0.97 12.89 -1.09
C TYR A 13 -2.24 13.64 -1.48
N THR A 14 -2.66 13.52 -2.74
CA THR A 14 -3.64 14.45 -3.33
C THR A 14 -5.03 14.42 -2.68
N ASP A 15 -5.37 13.32 -2.03
CA ASP A 15 -6.65 13.11 -1.37
C ASP A 15 -6.53 13.07 0.17
N SER A 16 -5.39 13.54 0.68
CA SER A 16 -5.05 13.54 2.10
C SER A 16 -4.48 14.89 2.51
N ASP A 17 -5.15 15.57 3.45
CA ASP A 17 -4.58 16.74 4.14
C ASP A 17 -3.53 16.31 5.19
N LYS A 18 -3.37 15.01 5.45
CA LYS A 18 -2.31 14.49 6.32
C LYS A 18 -0.97 14.70 5.60
N LEU A 19 -0.14 15.56 6.18
CA LEU A 19 1.27 15.65 5.84
C LEU A 19 1.92 14.30 6.15
N ILE A 20 2.41 13.64 5.10
CA ILE A 20 3.21 12.42 5.20
C ILE A 20 4.67 12.78 5.42
N LEU A 21 5.12 13.89 4.83
CA LEU A 21 6.40 14.52 5.14
C LEU A 21 6.12 15.92 5.68
N ASN A 22 6.82 16.30 6.73
CA ASN A 22 6.62 17.56 7.44
C ASN A 22 7.97 18.18 7.77
N ASN A 23 8.31 19.23 7.01
CA ASN A 23 9.50 20.04 7.16
C ASN A 23 10.82 19.24 7.19
N ILE A 24 10.97 18.32 6.22
CA ILE A 24 12.16 17.51 6.08
C ILE A 24 13.31 18.36 5.54
N ASN A 25 14.43 18.32 6.26
CA ASN A 25 15.70 18.91 5.86
C ASN A 25 16.76 17.80 5.91
N LEU A 26 17.39 17.49 4.79
CA LEU A 26 18.39 16.41 4.70
C LEU A 26 19.38 16.70 3.58
N LYS A 27 20.67 16.49 3.84
CA LYS A 27 21.75 16.63 2.87
C LYS A 27 22.43 15.29 2.61
N ILE A 28 22.58 14.93 1.34
CA ILE A 28 23.27 13.72 0.90
C ILE A 28 24.58 14.15 0.23
N ASN A 29 25.70 13.64 0.74
CA ASN A 29 27.03 13.88 0.19
C ASN A 29 27.51 12.68 -0.63
N ASN A 30 28.48 12.94 -1.50
CA ASN A 30 29.18 11.89 -2.22
C ASN A 30 29.83 10.87 -1.24
N GLY A 31 29.67 9.58 -1.52
CA GLY A 31 30.13 8.47 -0.68
C GLY A 31 29.42 8.30 0.66
N ASP A 32 28.34 9.05 0.95
CA ASP A 32 27.55 8.86 2.17
C ASP A 32 26.91 7.47 2.17
N PHE A 33 26.85 6.84 3.35
CA PHE A 33 25.95 5.71 3.61
C PHE A 33 24.97 6.16 4.69
N ILE A 34 23.77 6.54 4.26
CA ILE A 34 22.67 6.99 5.13
C ILE A 34 21.70 5.84 5.33
N LEU A 35 21.50 5.45 6.59
CA LEU A 35 20.46 4.50 6.99
C LEU A 35 19.24 5.26 7.52
N LEU A 36 18.11 5.10 6.86
CA LEU A 36 16.83 5.71 7.22
C LEU A 36 15.98 4.70 8.01
N CYS A 37 15.67 5.00 9.27
CA CYS A 37 14.84 4.14 10.12
C CYS A 37 13.66 4.90 10.73
N GLY A 38 12.66 4.16 11.19
CA GLY A 38 11.43 4.73 11.73
C GLY A 38 10.29 3.72 11.70
N GLU A 39 9.20 4.02 12.40
CA GLU A 39 8.02 3.16 12.46
C GLU A 39 7.36 2.96 11.09
N SER A 40 6.51 1.94 10.97
CA SER A 40 5.74 1.72 9.74
C SER A 40 4.84 2.92 9.46
N GLY A 41 4.80 3.37 8.21
CA GLY A 41 3.94 4.49 7.81
C GLY A 41 4.43 5.89 8.24
N CYS A 42 5.65 6.04 8.78
CA CYS A 42 6.20 7.35 9.15
C CYS A 42 6.69 8.20 7.96
N GLY A 43 6.64 7.68 6.72
CA GLY A 43 6.97 8.43 5.50
C GLY A 43 8.28 8.04 4.80
N LYS A 44 9.02 7.01 5.28
CA LYS A 44 10.33 6.58 4.71
C LYS A 44 10.31 6.39 3.19
N THR A 45 9.48 5.46 2.69
CA THR A 45 9.31 5.21 1.25
C THR A 45 8.89 6.46 0.48
N THR A 46 8.06 7.31 1.10
CA THR A 46 7.63 8.57 0.48
C THR A 46 8.84 9.52 0.35
N LEU A 47 9.68 9.65 1.36
CA LEU A 47 10.92 10.43 1.31
C LEU A 47 11.88 9.87 0.25
N LEU A 48 12.11 8.56 0.22
CA LEU A 48 13.00 7.92 -0.75
C LEU A 48 12.53 8.15 -2.20
N ARG A 49 11.23 8.11 -2.45
CA ARG A 49 10.67 8.40 -3.79
C ARG A 49 10.87 9.85 -4.22
N HIS A 50 10.98 10.81 -3.30
CA HIS A 50 11.31 12.20 -3.64
C HIS A 50 12.78 12.39 -4.02
N LEU A 51 13.67 11.43 -3.75
CA LEU A 51 15.07 11.48 -4.20
C LEU A 51 15.21 11.19 -5.70
N LYS A 52 14.20 10.57 -6.32
CA LYS A 52 14.18 10.23 -7.74
C LYS A 52 12.99 10.91 -8.40
N GLU A 53 13.25 11.90 -9.25
CA GLU A 53 12.20 12.73 -9.85
C GLU A 53 11.12 11.90 -10.54
N GLU A 54 11.49 10.83 -11.24
CA GLU A 54 10.55 9.96 -11.97
C GLU A 54 9.62 9.16 -11.05
N LEU A 55 9.98 8.98 -9.78
CA LEU A 55 9.21 8.25 -8.78
C LEU A 55 8.47 9.17 -7.80
N THR A 56 8.65 10.49 -7.92
CA THR A 56 8.08 11.46 -6.97
C THR A 56 6.55 11.32 -6.95
N PRO A 57 5.96 11.04 -5.77
CA PRO A 57 4.52 10.83 -5.67
C PRO A 57 3.76 12.12 -5.94
N TYR A 58 2.59 12.01 -6.57
CA TYR A 58 1.73 13.15 -6.84
C TYR A 58 1.01 13.62 -5.57
N GLY A 59 1.09 14.91 -5.27
CA GLY A 59 0.50 15.52 -4.08
C GLY A 59 0.89 16.98 -3.93
N ASN A 60 0.52 17.61 -2.81
CA ASN A 60 0.95 18.97 -2.51
C ASN A 60 2.34 18.91 -1.90
N ILE A 61 3.31 19.46 -2.62
CA ILE A 61 4.70 19.59 -2.17
C ILE A 61 4.92 21.06 -1.75
N LYS A 62 5.55 21.25 -0.58
CA LYS A 62 6.20 22.50 -0.17
C LYS A 62 7.68 22.22 0.07
N GLY A 63 8.52 23.23 -0.07
CA GLY A 63 9.97 23.05 -0.07
C GLY A 63 10.47 22.52 -1.41
N PHE A 64 11.72 22.10 -1.45
CA PHE A 64 12.35 21.62 -2.68
C PHE A 64 13.38 20.52 -2.41
N VAL A 65 13.51 19.64 -3.41
CA VAL A 65 14.61 18.68 -3.52
C VAL A 65 15.46 19.13 -4.68
N VAL A 66 16.73 19.45 -4.43
CA VAL A 66 17.70 19.87 -5.43
C VAL A 66 18.63 18.71 -5.70
N ASN A 67 18.46 18.07 -6.86
CA ASN A 67 19.43 17.13 -7.42
C ASN A 67 20.46 17.91 -8.24
N LYS A 68 21.76 17.81 -7.90
CA LYS A 68 22.85 18.53 -8.59
C LYS A 68 23.34 17.81 -9.85
N GLY A 69 22.41 17.22 -10.61
CA GLY A 69 22.68 16.51 -11.87
C GLY A 69 23.27 15.11 -11.69
N VAL A 70 23.04 14.47 -10.54
CA VAL A 70 23.52 13.10 -10.27
C VAL A 70 22.50 12.05 -10.66
N ASN A 71 22.98 10.89 -11.10
CA ASN A 71 22.17 9.75 -11.48
C ASN A 71 21.73 8.96 -10.25
N VAL A 72 20.42 8.90 -10.01
CA VAL A 72 19.83 8.17 -8.89
C VAL A 72 19.28 6.83 -9.36
N GLY A 73 19.93 5.76 -8.91
CA GLY A 73 19.45 4.38 -8.99
C GLY A 73 18.48 4.08 -7.85
N TYR A 74 17.41 3.33 -8.12
CA TYR A 74 16.40 3.01 -7.12
C TYR A 74 16.09 1.52 -7.12
N VAL A 75 16.17 0.89 -5.95
CA VAL A 75 15.83 -0.51 -5.71
C VAL A 75 14.53 -0.55 -4.91
N MET A 76 13.48 -1.12 -5.50
CA MET A 76 12.16 -1.21 -4.89
C MET A 76 12.08 -2.28 -3.81
N GLN A 77 11.13 -2.11 -2.88
CA GLN A 77 10.83 -3.06 -1.80
C GLN A 77 10.43 -4.47 -2.29
N ASN A 78 9.66 -4.55 -3.39
CA ASN A 78 9.29 -5.83 -3.98
C ASN A 78 10.13 -6.09 -5.23
N PRO A 79 11.02 -7.08 -5.23
CA PRO A 79 11.87 -7.34 -6.38
C PRO A 79 11.10 -7.73 -7.64
N ASP A 80 10.00 -8.48 -7.49
CA ASP A 80 9.17 -8.91 -8.61
C ASP A 80 8.45 -7.74 -9.31
N SER A 81 8.28 -6.61 -8.62
CA SER A 81 7.67 -5.41 -9.22
C SER A 81 8.64 -4.63 -10.11
N GLN A 82 9.95 -4.88 -9.99
CA GLN A 82 11.00 -4.16 -10.71
C GLN A 82 11.55 -4.95 -11.91
N ILE A 83 11.61 -6.28 -11.82
CA ILE A 83 12.08 -7.14 -12.91
C ILE A 83 11.09 -7.08 -14.08
N VAL A 84 11.56 -6.73 -15.28
CA VAL A 84 10.71 -6.57 -16.47
C VAL A 84 10.88 -7.72 -17.46
N THR A 85 12.10 -8.26 -17.57
CA THR A 85 12.47 -9.21 -18.62
C THR A 85 12.42 -10.67 -18.15
N ASP A 86 12.44 -11.59 -19.11
CA ASP A 86 12.37 -13.04 -18.88
C ASP A 86 13.71 -13.68 -18.51
N LYS A 87 14.85 -13.03 -18.85
CA LYS A 87 16.20 -13.57 -18.65
C LYS A 87 17.09 -12.61 -17.88
N VAL A 88 17.98 -13.19 -17.07
CA VAL A 88 18.89 -12.45 -16.19
C VAL A 88 19.80 -11.47 -16.95
N TRP A 89 20.48 -11.94 -17.99
CA TRP A 89 21.35 -11.06 -18.79
C TRP A 89 20.57 -9.95 -19.51
N HIS A 90 19.32 -10.21 -19.90
CA HIS A 90 18.46 -9.25 -20.57
C HIS A 90 18.02 -8.16 -19.59
N GLU A 91 17.74 -8.54 -18.34
CA GLU A 91 17.42 -7.60 -17.27
C GLU A 91 18.56 -6.62 -16.99
N LEU A 92 19.80 -7.10 -16.98
CA LEU A 92 20.98 -6.24 -16.83
C LEU A 92 21.16 -5.29 -18.02
N ALA A 93 20.86 -5.75 -19.24
CA ALA A 93 21.00 -4.95 -20.45
C ALA A 93 19.88 -3.90 -20.61
N PHE A 94 18.68 -4.19 -20.10
CA PHE A 94 17.45 -3.42 -20.32
C PHE A 94 17.62 -1.91 -20.06
N GLY A 95 18.22 -1.54 -18.93
CA GLY A 95 18.46 -0.13 -18.60
C GLY A 95 19.38 0.57 -19.61
N LEU A 96 20.47 -0.10 -20.02
CA LEU A 96 21.42 0.44 -20.99
C LEU A 96 20.87 0.53 -22.40
N GLU A 97 20.05 -0.42 -22.82
CA GLU A 97 19.36 -0.39 -24.11
C GLU A 97 18.42 0.81 -24.21
N ASN A 98 17.67 1.10 -23.15
CA ASN A 98 16.80 2.27 -23.07
C ASN A 98 17.58 3.60 -23.08
N MET A 99 18.83 3.60 -22.61
CA MET A 99 19.74 4.75 -22.69
C MET A 99 20.43 4.88 -24.06
N GLY A 100 20.22 3.94 -24.99
CA GLY A 100 20.83 3.95 -26.32
C GLY A 100 22.33 3.63 -26.33
N ILE A 101 22.82 2.90 -25.33
CA ILE A 101 24.25 2.51 -25.24
C ILE A 101 24.61 1.49 -26.33
N LYS A 102 25.84 1.54 -26.85
CA LYS A 102 26.31 0.62 -27.89
C LYS A 102 26.40 -0.81 -27.38
N ARG A 103 26.05 -1.78 -28.24
CA ARG A 103 25.97 -3.21 -27.90
C ARG A 103 27.24 -3.78 -27.25
N ASP A 104 28.42 -3.40 -27.74
CA ASP A 104 29.69 -3.92 -27.19
C ASP A 104 29.97 -3.37 -25.79
N GLU A 105 29.59 -2.11 -25.54
CA GLU A 105 29.67 -1.51 -24.21
C GLU A 105 28.64 -2.12 -23.24
N ILE A 106 27.42 -2.41 -23.72
CA ILE A 106 26.42 -3.15 -22.94
C ILE A 106 26.98 -4.48 -22.48
N LYS A 107 27.52 -5.28 -23.41
CA LYS A 107 28.11 -6.58 -23.09
C LYS A 107 29.22 -6.47 -22.05
N LEU A 108 30.12 -5.49 -22.19
CA LEU A 108 31.21 -5.26 -21.24
C LEU A 108 30.67 -4.94 -19.84
N ARG A 109 29.79 -3.94 -19.72
CA ARG A 109 29.21 -3.51 -18.44
C ARG A 109 28.42 -4.63 -17.76
N CYS A 110 27.57 -5.34 -18.52
CA CYS A 110 26.81 -6.46 -17.98
C CYS A 110 27.71 -7.59 -17.49
N SER A 111 28.81 -7.88 -18.19
CA SER A 111 29.76 -8.94 -17.81
C SER A 111 30.55 -8.55 -16.55
N GLU A 112 31.00 -7.31 -16.46
CA GLU A 112 31.73 -6.77 -15.29
C GLU A 112 30.84 -6.80 -14.04
N VAL A 113 29.61 -6.29 -14.15
CA VAL A 113 28.67 -6.31 -13.02
C VAL A 113 28.26 -7.74 -12.66
N ALA A 114 28.07 -8.61 -13.65
CA ALA A 114 27.77 -10.01 -13.37
C ALA A 114 28.90 -10.70 -12.59
N ALA A 115 30.15 -10.42 -12.93
CA ALA A 115 31.30 -10.92 -12.19
C ALA A 115 31.38 -10.33 -10.78
N PHE A 116 31.12 -9.03 -10.61
CA PHE A 116 31.15 -8.35 -9.31
C PHE A 116 30.19 -8.98 -8.29
N PHE A 117 28.97 -9.32 -8.73
CA PHE A 117 27.94 -9.96 -7.89
C PHE A 117 28.01 -11.51 -7.89
N GLY A 118 28.95 -12.12 -8.60
CA GLY A 118 29.09 -13.58 -8.65
C GLY A 118 27.92 -14.31 -9.35
N ILE A 119 27.19 -13.65 -10.24
CA ILE A 119 25.95 -14.19 -10.84
C ILE A 119 26.17 -15.08 -12.07
N ASN A 120 27.44 -15.36 -12.41
CA ASN A 120 27.86 -16.11 -13.59
C ASN A 120 27.14 -17.46 -13.75
N SER A 121 26.89 -18.16 -12.63
CA SER A 121 26.25 -19.49 -12.63
C SER A 121 24.77 -19.47 -13.02
N TRP A 122 24.12 -18.31 -12.98
CA TRP A 122 22.70 -18.14 -13.31
C TRP A 122 22.43 -17.00 -14.30
N TYR A 123 23.47 -16.46 -14.93
CA TYR A 123 23.40 -15.37 -15.92
C TYR A 123 22.47 -15.64 -17.12
N HIS A 124 22.34 -16.90 -17.52
CA HIS A 124 21.46 -17.31 -18.63
C HIS A 124 20.13 -17.94 -18.19
N LYS A 125 19.86 -18.02 -16.88
CA LYS A 125 18.59 -18.55 -16.38
C LYS A 125 17.44 -17.58 -16.63
N ASN A 126 16.23 -18.13 -16.54
CA ASN A 126 15.03 -17.31 -16.55
C ASN A 126 14.84 -16.64 -15.18
N THR A 127 14.32 -15.41 -15.17
CA THR A 127 14.12 -14.61 -13.95
C THR A 127 13.14 -15.25 -12.97
N TYR A 128 12.14 -16.00 -13.45
CA TYR A 128 11.16 -16.68 -12.60
C TYR A 128 11.73 -17.92 -11.86
N GLU A 129 12.90 -18.42 -12.27
CA GLU A 129 13.57 -19.57 -11.63
C GLU A 129 14.43 -19.13 -10.44
N LEU A 130 14.69 -17.83 -10.29
CA LEU A 130 15.55 -17.29 -9.26
C LEU A 130 14.89 -17.32 -7.87
N SER A 131 15.70 -17.54 -6.84
CA SER A 131 15.29 -17.35 -5.45
C SER A 131 15.02 -15.86 -5.15
N GLY A 132 14.30 -15.55 -4.07
CA GLY A 132 14.05 -14.16 -3.66
C GLY A 132 15.33 -13.35 -3.47
N GLY A 133 16.36 -13.93 -2.84
CA GLY A 133 17.68 -13.31 -2.69
C GLY A 133 18.40 -13.08 -4.02
N GLN A 134 18.34 -14.04 -4.94
CA GLN A 134 18.90 -13.88 -6.28
C GLN A 134 18.20 -12.78 -7.07
N LYS A 135 16.87 -12.67 -6.96
CA LYS A 135 16.10 -11.58 -7.57
C LYS A 135 16.48 -10.21 -7.00
N GLN A 136 16.70 -10.13 -5.68
CA GLN A 136 17.13 -8.89 -5.03
C GLN A 136 18.52 -8.46 -5.52
N LEU A 137 19.47 -9.39 -5.60
CA LEU A 137 20.81 -9.15 -6.16
C LEU A 137 20.73 -8.74 -7.65
N LEU A 138 19.87 -9.39 -8.44
CA LEU A 138 19.65 -9.02 -9.84
C LEU A 138 19.15 -7.58 -9.98
N ASN A 139 18.21 -7.14 -9.14
CA ASN A 139 17.70 -5.77 -9.17
C ASN A 139 18.76 -4.74 -8.78
N LEU A 140 19.59 -5.05 -7.77
CA LEU A 140 20.71 -4.19 -7.43
C LEU A 140 21.74 -4.13 -8.57
N ALA A 141 22.00 -5.27 -9.23
CA ALA A 141 22.90 -5.37 -10.37
C ALA A 141 22.38 -4.62 -11.60
N SER A 142 21.10 -4.71 -11.93
CA SER A 142 20.49 -3.98 -13.07
C SER A 142 20.52 -2.48 -12.86
N VAL A 143 20.42 -2.02 -11.60
CA VAL A 143 20.63 -0.62 -11.22
C VAL A 143 22.11 -0.23 -11.33
N LEU A 144 23.04 -1.04 -10.81
CA LEU A 144 24.47 -0.73 -10.80
C LEU A 144 25.09 -0.66 -12.20
N VAL A 145 24.61 -1.49 -13.15
CA VAL A 145 25.07 -1.48 -14.55
C VAL A 145 24.95 -0.09 -15.21
N MET A 146 23.96 0.71 -14.79
CA MET A 146 23.74 2.07 -15.29
C MET A 146 24.73 3.10 -14.72
N LYS A 147 25.62 2.70 -13.79
CA LYS A 147 26.61 3.54 -13.09
C LYS A 147 25.96 4.76 -12.38
N PRO A 148 25.07 4.53 -11.40
CA PRO A 148 24.48 5.62 -10.62
C PRO A 148 25.50 6.25 -9.67
N ASP A 149 25.33 7.53 -9.35
CA ASP A 149 26.11 8.22 -8.31
C ASP A 149 25.50 8.01 -6.91
N VAL A 150 24.19 7.76 -6.86
CA VAL A 150 23.42 7.48 -5.64
C VAL A 150 22.54 6.25 -5.85
N ILE A 151 22.58 5.30 -4.93
CA ILE A 151 21.65 4.18 -4.87
C ILE A 151 20.69 4.38 -3.69
N VAL A 152 19.41 4.39 -4.00
CA VAL A 152 18.33 4.45 -3.03
C VAL A 152 17.70 3.06 -2.90
N LEU A 153 17.62 2.53 -1.67
CA LEU A 153 17.03 1.22 -1.41
C LEU A 153 15.87 1.32 -0.40
N ASP A 154 14.70 0.83 -0.80
CA ASP A 154 13.47 0.86 0.00
C ASP A 154 13.22 -0.52 0.62
N GLU A 155 13.65 -0.74 1.86
CA GLU A 155 13.49 -2.00 2.62
C GLU A 155 13.86 -3.29 1.84
N PRO A 156 15.03 -3.33 1.17
CA PRO A 156 15.42 -4.45 0.32
C PRO A 156 15.64 -5.78 1.07
N LEU A 157 15.77 -5.77 2.40
CA LEU A 157 15.98 -6.99 3.20
C LEU A 157 14.67 -7.66 3.65
N SER A 158 13.52 -7.03 3.40
CA SER A 158 12.20 -7.41 3.98
C SER A 158 11.67 -8.80 3.63
N GLN A 159 12.40 -9.60 2.82
CA GLN A 159 12.03 -10.96 2.40
C GLN A 159 13.23 -11.93 2.31
N LEU A 160 14.39 -11.52 2.80
CA LEU A 160 15.61 -12.30 2.74
C LEU A 160 15.82 -13.09 4.02
N ASP A 161 16.34 -14.31 3.89
CA ASP A 161 16.85 -15.04 5.06
C ASP A 161 18.19 -14.44 5.52
N PRO A 162 18.62 -14.68 6.77
CA PRO A 162 19.81 -14.03 7.34
C PRO A 162 21.10 -14.19 6.52
N LEU A 163 21.27 -15.31 5.79
CA LEU A 163 22.46 -15.52 4.95
C LEU A 163 22.40 -14.65 3.70
N ALA A 164 21.25 -14.65 3.01
CA ALA A 164 21.04 -13.80 1.84
C ALA A 164 21.09 -12.30 2.18
N SER A 165 20.56 -11.91 3.34
CA SER A 165 20.64 -10.52 3.82
C SER A 165 22.10 -10.09 4.04
N ALA A 166 22.91 -10.91 4.70
CA ALA A 166 24.33 -10.61 4.92
C ALA A 166 25.12 -10.49 3.61
N GLU A 167 24.86 -11.37 2.64
CA GLU A 167 25.46 -11.30 1.29
C GLU A 167 25.07 -9.99 0.58
N PHE A 168 23.78 -9.64 0.63
CA PHE A 168 23.26 -8.43 0.00
C PHE A 168 23.80 -7.14 0.62
N VAL A 169 23.82 -7.05 1.97
CA VAL A 169 24.41 -5.92 2.69
C VAL A 169 25.92 -5.83 2.42
N GLY A 170 26.62 -6.96 2.36
CA GLY A 170 28.02 -7.01 1.97
C GLY A 170 28.28 -6.42 0.59
N ALA A 171 27.43 -6.74 -0.40
CA ALA A 171 27.51 -6.16 -1.73
C ALA A 171 27.30 -4.64 -1.71
N ILE A 172 26.31 -4.13 -0.97
CA ILE A 172 26.07 -2.68 -0.80
C ILE A 172 27.26 -2.00 -0.14
N ALA A 173 27.81 -2.60 0.91
CA ALA A 173 28.96 -2.06 1.61
C ALA A 173 30.17 -1.93 0.67
N ARG A 174 30.43 -2.94 -0.16
CA ARG A 174 31.48 -2.89 -1.20
C ARG A 174 31.20 -1.82 -2.25
N ILE A 175 29.95 -1.67 -2.70
CA ILE A 175 29.57 -0.60 -3.64
C ILE A 175 29.87 0.78 -3.03
N ASN A 176 29.54 1.02 -1.76
CA ASN A 176 29.83 2.30 -1.10
C ASN A 176 31.33 2.53 -0.87
N SER A 177 32.07 1.51 -0.40
CA SER A 177 33.46 1.66 0.02
C SER A 177 34.46 1.57 -1.13
N GLU A 178 34.24 0.70 -2.11
CA GLU A 178 35.15 0.47 -3.24
C GLU A 178 34.84 1.41 -4.41
N LEU A 179 33.56 1.66 -4.72
CA LEU A 179 33.15 2.46 -5.88
C LEU A 179 32.84 3.93 -5.52
N GLY A 180 32.74 4.26 -4.23
CA GLY A 180 32.44 5.62 -3.75
C GLY A 180 30.99 6.07 -4.00
N ILE A 181 30.10 5.17 -4.41
CA ILE A 181 28.69 5.48 -4.69
C ILE A 181 27.97 5.78 -3.38
N ALA A 182 27.18 6.87 -3.35
CA ALA A 182 26.38 7.20 -2.18
C ALA A 182 25.19 6.23 -2.03
N VAL A 183 24.88 5.83 -0.81
CA VAL A 183 23.80 4.88 -0.49
C VAL A 183 22.83 5.53 0.48
N VAL A 184 21.54 5.52 0.13
CA VAL A 184 20.44 5.85 1.03
C VAL A 184 19.53 4.65 1.15
N MET A 185 19.58 3.97 2.28
CA MET A 185 18.86 2.71 2.50
C MET A 185 17.87 2.89 3.63
N SER A 186 16.62 2.48 3.44
CA SER A 186 15.67 2.34 4.53
C SER A 186 15.57 0.89 4.98
N GLU A 187 15.53 0.65 6.28
CA GLU A 187 15.38 -0.68 6.85
C GLU A 187 14.67 -0.68 8.19
N HIS A 188 14.07 -1.84 8.50
CA HIS A 188 13.48 -2.13 9.81
C HIS A 188 14.41 -2.92 10.73
N ASN A 189 15.16 -3.87 10.17
CA ASN A 189 16.15 -4.65 10.94
C ASN A 189 17.51 -3.97 10.86
N LEU A 190 17.85 -3.22 11.92
CA LEU A 190 19.06 -2.40 11.94
C LEU A 190 20.33 -3.22 12.22
N ASN A 191 20.22 -4.44 12.76
CA ASN A 191 21.38 -5.24 13.19
C ASN A 191 22.42 -5.45 12.07
N GLU A 192 21.97 -5.68 10.84
CA GLU A 192 22.88 -6.03 9.73
C GLU A 192 23.46 -4.80 9.02
N VAL A 193 22.68 -3.71 8.92
CA VAL A 193 23.06 -2.55 8.08
C VAL A 193 23.75 -1.45 8.88
N MET A 194 23.35 -1.26 10.14
CA MET A 194 23.83 -0.17 10.97
C MET A 194 25.36 -0.14 11.15
N PRO A 195 26.10 -1.27 11.20
CA PRO A 195 27.56 -1.26 11.23
C PRO A 195 28.24 -0.65 9.99
N TYR A 196 27.57 -0.66 8.83
CA TYR A 196 28.09 -0.11 7.58
C TYR A 196 27.66 1.35 7.35
N ALA A 197 26.60 1.79 8.02
CA ALA A 197 26.09 3.14 7.91
C ALA A 197 27.06 4.16 8.52
N LYS A 198 27.27 5.28 7.84
CA LYS A 198 28.06 6.42 8.35
C LYS A 198 27.18 7.41 9.10
N ARG A 199 25.92 7.51 8.68
CA ARG A 199 24.89 8.38 9.25
C ARG A 199 23.58 7.60 9.36
N VAL A 200 22.86 7.80 10.44
CA VAL A 200 21.54 7.24 10.67
C VAL A 200 20.56 8.39 10.84
N VAL A 201 19.43 8.30 10.15
CA VAL A 201 18.35 9.27 10.17
C VAL A 201 17.10 8.57 10.69
N VAL A 202 16.56 9.06 11.80
CA VAL A 202 15.33 8.52 12.40
C VAL A 202 14.16 9.42 12.05
N MET A 203 13.15 8.85 11.39
CA MET A 203 11.88 9.50 11.09
C MET A 203 10.76 9.05 12.02
N ASP A 204 9.97 10.02 12.47
CA ASP A 204 8.68 9.77 13.13
C ASP A 204 7.64 10.77 12.63
N ASN A 205 6.42 10.29 12.39
CA ASN A 205 5.27 11.09 11.96
C ASN A 205 5.57 12.10 10.84
N GLY A 206 6.40 11.70 9.86
CA GLY A 206 6.76 12.53 8.72
C GLY A 206 7.86 13.56 8.98
N SER A 207 8.46 13.60 10.16
CA SER A 207 9.57 14.50 10.52
C SER A 207 10.84 13.72 10.84
N ILE A 208 12.02 14.31 10.58
CA ILE A 208 13.28 13.77 11.10
C ILE A 208 13.39 14.16 12.57
N ILE A 209 13.46 13.16 13.46
CA ILE A 209 13.57 13.37 14.90
C ILE A 209 15.00 13.23 15.40
N ALA A 210 15.86 12.50 14.71
CA ALA A 210 17.27 12.37 15.07
C ALA A 210 18.10 12.09 13.82
N GLU A 211 19.28 12.69 13.78
CA GLU A 211 20.30 12.45 12.77
C GLU A 211 21.67 12.51 13.45
N ASP A 212 22.47 11.45 13.31
CA ASP A 212 23.85 11.38 13.83
C ASP A 212 24.60 10.16 13.28
N LYS A 213 25.85 9.96 13.72
CA LYS A 213 26.56 8.69 13.62
C LYS A 213 25.79 7.58 14.34
N PRO A 214 25.87 6.32 13.86
CA PRO A 214 25.12 5.21 14.44
C PRO A 214 25.31 5.05 15.96
N GLN A 215 26.52 5.25 16.48
CA GLN A 215 26.85 5.09 17.91
C GLN A 215 26.09 6.07 18.82
N CYS A 216 25.72 7.24 18.29
CA CYS A 216 25.09 8.33 19.05
C CYS A 216 23.56 8.31 19.02
N ILE A 217 22.94 7.58 18.09
CA ILE A 217 21.49 7.61 17.86
C ILE A 217 20.70 7.19 19.10
N MET A 218 21.16 6.13 19.79
CA MET A 218 20.45 5.61 20.96
C MET A 218 20.33 6.64 22.08
N ALA A 219 21.36 7.48 22.29
CA ALA A 219 21.32 8.57 23.27
C ALA A 219 20.23 9.59 22.91
N LYS A 220 20.17 10.04 21.64
CA LYS A 220 19.13 10.96 21.16
C LYS A 220 17.71 10.38 21.28
N LEU A 221 17.55 9.08 21.03
CA LEU A 221 16.26 8.41 21.16
C LEU A 221 15.82 8.27 22.62
N ARG A 222 16.77 8.05 23.54
CA ARG A 222 16.52 8.00 24.98
C ARG A 222 16.08 9.33 25.53
N GLU A 223 16.75 10.43 25.15
CA GLU A 223 16.36 11.79 25.57
C GLU A 223 14.90 12.10 25.22
N LYS A 224 14.42 11.56 24.09
CA LYS A 224 13.05 11.72 23.61
C LYS A 224 12.10 10.62 24.08
N SER A 225 12.56 9.66 24.88
CA SER A 225 11.81 8.45 25.26
C SER A 225 11.12 7.76 24.08
N HIS A 226 11.79 7.73 22.93
CA HIS A 226 11.16 7.30 21.68
C HIS A 226 11.08 5.76 21.57
N PRO A 227 9.97 5.17 21.07
CA PRO A 227 9.79 3.71 20.97
C PRO A 227 10.84 3.00 20.10
N MET A 228 11.43 3.71 19.12
CA MET A 228 12.50 3.19 18.24
C MET A 228 13.75 2.67 18.97
N GLN A 229 13.91 2.95 20.27
CA GLN A 229 14.94 2.31 21.11
C GLN A 229 14.87 0.77 21.04
N ILE A 230 13.67 0.21 20.91
CA ILE A 230 13.46 -1.25 20.83
C ILE A 230 13.98 -1.82 19.51
N ALA A 231 14.01 -1.02 18.45
CA ALA A 231 14.47 -1.43 17.12
C ALA A 231 16.00 -1.30 16.95
N MET A 232 16.72 -0.68 17.90
CA MET A 232 18.17 -0.58 17.85
C MET A 232 18.84 -1.97 17.96
N PRO A 233 20.05 -2.16 17.41
CA PRO A 233 20.76 -3.42 17.52
C PRO A 233 20.92 -3.91 18.95
N ALA A 234 20.95 -5.23 19.14
CA ALA A 234 21.01 -5.84 20.47
C ALA A 234 22.18 -5.31 21.33
N GLY A 235 23.37 -5.17 20.74
CA GLY A 235 24.55 -4.62 21.42
C GLY A 235 24.35 -3.17 21.89
N VAL A 236 23.78 -2.32 21.03
CA VAL A 236 23.45 -0.93 21.35
C VAL A 236 22.43 -0.87 22.49
N ARG A 237 21.38 -1.71 22.45
CA ARG A 237 20.35 -1.77 23.50
C ARG A 237 20.92 -2.20 24.85
N ILE A 238 21.73 -3.27 24.88
CA ILE A 238 22.36 -3.79 26.10
C ILE A 238 23.33 -2.73 26.66
N HIS A 239 24.24 -2.20 25.83
CA HIS A 239 25.18 -1.15 26.21
C HIS A 239 24.49 0.04 26.85
N SER A 240 23.48 0.55 26.16
CA SER A 240 22.75 1.72 26.59
C SER A 240 22.05 1.47 27.93
N ALA A 241 21.41 0.32 28.13
CA ALA A 241 20.65 0.02 29.34
C ALA A 241 21.54 -0.30 30.56
N VAL A 242 22.71 -0.90 30.35
CA VAL A 242 23.59 -1.35 31.44
C VAL A 242 24.60 -0.27 31.87
N SER A 243 25.31 0.37 30.92
CA SER A 243 26.25 1.47 31.23
C SER A 243 25.68 2.83 30.82
N GLY A 244 25.24 2.95 29.56
CA GLY A 244 24.85 4.22 28.94
C GLY A 244 26.00 5.22 28.73
N LEU A 245 27.26 4.81 28.89
CA LEU A 245 28.44 5.69 28.81
C LEU A 245 29.38 5.26 27.68
N GLY A 246 29.85 6.23 26.88
CA GLY A 246 30.76 5.99 25.76
C GLY A 246 30.07 5.62 24.45
N ASP A 247 30.87 5.28 23.44
CA ASP A 247 30.37 4.89 22.11
C ASP A 247 29.66 3.53 22.16
N SER A 248 28.46 3.46 21.59
CA SER A 248 27.69 2.21 21.57
C SER A 248 28.30 1.21 20.58
N PRO A 249 28.46 -0.08 20.97
CA PRO A 249 28.95 -1.12 20.08
C PRO A 249 27.92 -1.42 19.00
N LEU A 250 28.35 -1.43 17.74
CA LEU A 250 27.45 -1.65 16.59
C LEU A 250 27.43 -3.12 16.17
N THR A 251 28.55 -3.83 16.34
CA THR A 251 28.67 -5.24 15.98
C THR A 251 28.51 -6.16 17.18
N VAL A 252 28.11 -7.41 16.93
CA VAL A 252 28.05 -8.48 17.95
C VAL A 252 29.42 -8.66 18.61
N THR A 253 30.51 -8.58 17.83
CA THR A 253 31.88 -8.74 18.32
C THR A 253 32.28 -7.60 19.25
N GLU A 254 32.06 -6.34 18.86
CA GLU A 254 32.32 -5.17 19.71
C GLU A 254 31.53 -5.25 21.02
N ALA A 255 30.25 -5.59 20.93
CA ALA A 255 29.38 -5.69 22.09
C ALA A 255 29.83 -6.81 23.04
N LYS A 256 30.28 -7.95 22.51
CA LYS A 256 30.83 -9.05 23.31
C LYS A 256 32.12 -8.64 24.03
N ILE A 257 33.05 -7.98 23.33
CA ILE A 257 34.30 -7.50 23.93
C ILE A 257 34.00 -6.49 25.03
N TRP A 258 33.12 -5.52 24.75
CA TRP A 258 32.69 -4.53 25.73
C TRP A 258 32.04 -5.20 26.95
N LEU A 259 31.09 -6.11 26.76
CA LEU A 259 30.37 -6.76 27.85
C LEU A 259 31.32 -7.63 28.71
N ASN A 260 32.28 -8.32 28.11
CA ASN A 260 33.32 -9.08 28.83
C ASN A 260 34.19 -8.17 29.72
N ASN A 261 34.51 -6.96 29.26
CA ASN A 261 35.30 -6.01 30.04
C ASN A 261 34.48 -5.32 31.14
N TYR A 262 33.16 -5.19 30.94
CA TYR A 262 32.26 -4.56 31.89
C TYR A 262 31.78 -5.51 33.00
N ALA A 263 31.55 -6.78 32.66
CA ALA A 263 30.98 -7.76 33.58
C ALA A 263 31.97 -8.21 34.65
N ASN A 264 31.60 -8.04 35.92
CA ASN A 264 32.39 -8.48 37.07
C ASN A 264 31.99 -9.87 37.59
N SER A 265 30.89 -10.43 37.09
CA SER A 265 30.33 -11.71 37.50
C SER A 265 29.67 -12.42 36.32
N LYS A 266 29.48 -13.72 36.46
CA LYS A 266 28.65 -14.52 35.56
C LYS A 266 27.24 -14.64 36.12
N TYR A 267 26.26 -14.60 35.24
CA TYR A 267 24.84 -14.73 35.56
C TYR A 267 24.26 -15.95 34.85
N TYR A 268 23.18 -16.49 35.41
CA TYR A 268 22.47 -17.62 34.83
C TYR A 268 20.97 -17.34 34.73
N ILE A 269 20.37 -17.74 33.61
CA ILE A 269 18.92 -17.72 33.42
C ILE A 269 18.33 -19.10 33.63
N ASN A 270 17.57 -19.24 34.72
CA ASN A 270 16.75 -20.40 35.03
C ASN A 270 15.45 -20.33 34.22
N VAL A 271 15.23 -21.29 33.34
CA VAL A 271 14.04 -21.36 32.50
C VAL A 271 13.10 -22.43 33.08
N ASN A 272 11.89 -22.01 33.44
CA ASN A 272 10.85 -22.94 33.88
C ASN A 272 9.96 -23.32 32.69
N GLU A 273 10.20 -24.51 32.15
CA GLU A 273 9.51 -25.07 31.01
C GLU A 273 8.29 -25.87 31.45
N ASN A 274 7.10 -25.26 31.37
CA ASN A 274 5.86 -25.92 31.75
C ASN A 274 4.87 -25.87 30.59
N ILE A 275 4.77 -26.98 29.85
CA ILE A 275 3.85 -27.14 28.71
C ILE A 275 2.97 -28.37 28.97
N SER A 276 1.74 -28.35 28.43
CA SER A 276 0.86 -29.51 28.44
C SER A 276 1.54 -30.74 27.82
N LYS A 277 1.28 -31.92 28.40
CA LYS A 277 1.70 -33.20 27.80
C LYS A 277 0.77 -33.68 26.69
N GLU A 278 -0.41 -33.07 26.57
CA GLU A 278 -1.43 -33.45 25.58
C GLU A 278 -1.03 -33.02 24.16
N SER A 279 -0.87 -33.98 23.25
CA SER A 279 -0.64 -33.72 21.81
C SER A 279 -1.94 -33.37 21.09
N VAL A 280 -1.94 -32.26 20.35
CA VAL A 280 -3.06 -31.81 19.49
C VAL A 280 -2.78 -31.98 18.00
N ILE A 281 -1.51 -31.91 17.58
CA ILE A 281 -1.06 -32.33 16.25
C ILE A 281 0.03 -33.38 16.45
N LYS A 282 -0.15 -34.54 15.84
CA LYS A 282 0.83 -35.63 15.86
C LYS A 282 0.97 -36.22 14.46
N GLY A 283 2.13 -36.01 13.86
CA GLY A 283 2.51 -36.57 12.57
C GLY A 283 3.68 -37.54 12.74
N LYS A 284 3.62 -38.68 12.06
CA LYS A 284 4.73 -39.63 11.98
C LYS A 284 5.05 -39.96 10.52
N GLU A 285 6.34 -39.95 10.20
CA GLU A 285 6.90 -40.34 8.90
C GLU A 285 6.16 -39.69 7.72
N LEU A 286 5.87 -38.38 7.83
CA LEU A 286 5.09 -37.69 6.81
C LEU A 286 5.91 -37.48 5.54
N PHE A 287 5.30 -37.73 4.38
CA PHE A 287 5.87 -37.40 3.08
C PHE A 287 4.89 -36.63 2.20
N PHE A 288 5.40 -35.60 1.52
CA PHE A 288 4.63 -34.79 0.57
C PHE A 288 5.51 -34.22 -0.54
N ALA A 289 4.98 -34.25 -1.76
CA ALA A 289 5.60 -33.71 -2.96
C ALA A 289 4.54 -33.08 -3.89
N TYR A 290 4.84 -31.92 -4.49
CA TYR A 290 3.97 -31.34 -5.53
C TYR A 290 4.13 -32.05 -6.88
N LYS A 291 5.32 -32.61 -7.14
CA LYS A 291 5.65 -33.41 -8.32
C LYS A 291 6.33 -34.69 -7.84
N LYS A 292 6.13 -35.80 -8.55
CA LYS A 292 6.57 -37.14 -8.12
C LYS A 292 8.08 -37.24 -7.82
N ASP A 293 8.91 -36.39 -8.43
CA ASP A 293 10.37 -36.55 -8.39
C ASP A 293 11.06 -35.71 -7.31
N LYS A 294 10.32 -34.97 -6.48
CA LYS A 294 10.91 -34.10 -5.46
C LYS A 294 10.04 -33.99 -4.21
N ASP A 295 10.43 -34.74 -3.18
CA ASP A 295 9.86 -34.60 -1.85
C ASP A 295 10.23 -33.24 -1.25
N ILE A 296 9.22 -32.56 -0.73
CA ILE A 296 9.38 -31.29 0.00
C ILE A 296 9.22 -31.53 1.50
N VAL A 297 8.32 -32.42 1.89
CA VAL A 297 8.26 -32.98 3.23
C VAL A 297 8.70 -34.43 3.09
N ARG A 298 9.70 -34.84 3.87
CA ARG A 298 10.37 -36.12 3.72
C ARG A 298 10.64 -36.72 5.09
N ASN A 299 10.00 -37.84 5.41
CA ASN A 299 10.14 -38.53 6.69
C ASN A 299 10.00 -37.58 7.91
N MET A 300 8.99 -36.71 7.88
CA MET A 300 8.83 -35.68 8.90
C MET A 300 8.00 -36.19 10.08
N ASP A 301 8.61 -36.17 11.27
CA ASP A 301 7.92 -36.35 12.55
C ASP A 301 7.59 -35.00 13.18
N ILE A 302 6.39 -34.89 13.76
CA ILE A 302 5.96 -33.67 14.45
C ILE A 302 5.02 -33.98 15.62
N ASP A 303 5.24 -33.32 16.76
CA ASP A 303 4.42 -33.46 17.96
C ASP A 303 4.24 -32.09 18.64
N ILE A 304 3.06 -31.51 18.43
CA ILE A 304 2.66 -30.21 18.97
C ILE A 304 1.67 -30.38 20.11
N LYS A 305 1.94 -29.69 21.21
CA LYS A 305 1.20 -29.74 22.47
C LYS A 305 0.09 -28.71 22.54
N LYS A 306 -0.95 -29.01 23.31
CA LYS A 306 -2.07 -28.12 23.52
C LYS A 306 -1.64 -26.80 24.17
N GLY A 307 -1.97 -25.70 23.54
CA GLY A 307 -1.74 -24.34 24.06
C GLY A 307 -0.30 -23.85 23.96
N GLU A 308 0.59 -24.59 23.30
CA GLU A 308 1.96 -24.13 23.07
C GLU A 308 2.05 -23.23 21.82
N VAL A 309 3.01 -22.31 21.84
CA VAL A 309 3.46 -21.58 20.65
C VAL A 309 4.69 -22.29 20.09
N PHE A 310 4.51 -23.02 18.98
CA PHE A 310 5.56 -23.79 18.31
C PHE A 310 6.07 -23.04 17.07
N ALA A 311 7.38 -22.75 17.02
CA ALA A 311 8.01 -22.05 15.90
C ALA A 311 8.82 -23.00 15.00
N ILE A 312 8.60 -22.91 13.69
CA ILE A 312 9.39 -23.60 12.67
C ILE A 312 10.27 -22.56 11.97
N LEU A 313 11.57 -22.67 12.21
CA LEU A 313 12.61 -21.83 11.62
C LEU A 313 13.26 -22.55 10.42
N GLY A 314 13.97 -21.83 9.57
CA GLY A 314 14.79 -22.44 8.50
C GLY A 314 14.92 -21.57 7.26
N GLY A 315 15.82 -21.93 6.35
CA GLY A 315 16.10 -21.17 5.12
C GLY A 315 14.92 -21.08 4.15
N ASN A 316 15.02 -20.19 3.16
CA ASN A 316 14.03 -20.10 2.09
C ASN A 316 13.99 -21.40 1.29
N GLY A 317 12.78 -21.86 0.92
CA GLY A 317 12.60 -23.11 0.16
C GLY A 317 12.84 -24.41 0.95
N SER A 318 13.05 -24.36 2.27
CA SER A 318 13.29 -25.57 3.08
C SER A 318 12.04 -26.45 3.32
N GLY A 319 10.86 -25.96 2.95
CA GLY A 319 9.59 -26.70 3.06
C GLY A 319 8.60 -26.14 4.08
N LYS A 320 8.96 -25.13 4.89
CA LYS A 320 8.14 -24.58 6.00
C LYS A 320 6.67 -24.29 5.66
N THR A 321 6.41 -23.46 4.64
CA THR A 321 5.04 -23.15 4.17
C THR A 321 4.31 -24.41 3.69
N THR A 322 5.02 -25.34 3.07
CA THR A 322 4.44 -26.61 2.62
C THR A 322 4.08 -27.50 3.82
N THR A 323 4.92 -27.53 4.86
CA THR A 323 4.61 -28.18 6.13
C THR A 323 3.34 -27.61 6.74
N LEU A 324 3.19 -26.28 6.81
CA LEU A 324 1.94 -25.67 7.31
C LEU A 324 0.72 -26.07 6.47
N ARG A 325 0.83 -26.12 5.14
CA ARG A 325 -0.28 -26.57 4.27
C ARG A 325 -0.66 -28.03 4.51
N VAL A 326 0.31 -28.89 4.81
CA VAL A 326 0.05 -30.29 5.19
C VAL A 326 -0.67 -30.34 6.54
N LEU A 327 -0.21 -29.57 7.53
CA LEU A 327 -0.86 -29.47 8.84
C LEU A 327 -2.25 -28.84 8.77
N ALA A 328 -2.49 -27.92 7.84
CA ALA A 328 -3.78 -27.30 7.59
C ALA A 328 -4.78 -28.25 6.89
N GLY A 329 -4.33 -29.40 6.40
CA GLY A 329 -5.13 -30.30 5.56
C GLY A 329 -5.38 -29.77 4.14
N LEU A 330 -4.73 -28.68 3.74
CA LEU A 330 -4.82 -28.12 2.37
C LEU A 330 -4.07 -29.01 1.37
N ASN A 331 -3.00 -29.67 1.83
CA ASN A 331 -2.21 -30.64 1.07
C ASN A 331 -2.22 -31.98 1.80
N LYS A 332 -2.66 -33.05 1.13
CA LYS A 332 -2.66 -34.38 1.74
C LYS A 332 -1.28 -35.03 1.57
N ALA A 333 -0.64 -35.41 2.68
CA ALA A 333 0.57 -36.24 2.66
C ALA A 333 0.26 -37.57 1.94
N TYR A 334 1.17 -38.01 1.08
CA TYR A 334 0.98 -39.26 0.33
C TYR A 334 1.45 -40.49 1.12
N SER A 335 2.26 -40.29 2.17
CA SER A 335 2.71 -41.31 3.12
C SER A 335 2.81 -40.72 4.53
N GLY A 336 2.83 -41.60 5.53
CA GLY A 336 2.83 -41.25 6.95
C GLY A 336 1.42 -41.10 7.54
N ASN A 337 1.35 -40.83 8.84
CA ASN A 337 0.10 -40.72 9.57
C ASN A 337 0.02 -39.38 10.31
N LEU A 338 -1.05 -38.60 10.05
CA LEU A 338 -1.27 -37.28 10.63
C LEU A 338 -2.59 -37.27 11.41
N ASN A 339 -2.52 -37.04 12.72
CA ASN A 339 -3.66 -36.91 13.61
C ASN A 339 -3.73 -35.48 14.17
N ILE A 340 -4.90 -34.85 14.03
CA ILE A 340 -5.15 -33.47 14.44
C ILE A 340 -6.43 -33.43 15.26
N LYS A 341 -6.37 -32.80 16.44
CA LYS A 341 -7.50 -32.61 17.34
C LYS A 341 -7.90 -31.14 17.42
N GLY A 342 -9.11 -30.82 17.00
CA GLY A 342 -9.68 -29.47 17.04
C GLY A 342 -9.71 -28.77 15.69
N LYS A 343 -10.26 -27.55 15.69
CA LYS A 343 -10.43 -26.71 14.52
C LYS A 343 -9.13 -25.98 14.17
N VAL A 344 -8.57 -26.31 13.02
CA VAL A 344 -7.36 -25.67 12.47
C VAL A 344 -7.74 -24.55 11.51
N LEU A 345 -7.12 -23.38 11.67
CA LEU A 345 -7.17 -22.29 10.70
C LEU A 345 -5.76 -21.83 10.33
N MET A 346 -5.58 -21.39 9.09
CA MET A 346 -4.28 -20.96 8.58
C MET A 346 -4.34 -19.51 8.10
N LEU A 347 -3.38 -18.70 8.55
CA LEU A 347 -3.01 -17.44 7.92
C LEU A 347 -2.03 -17.75 6.77
N PRO A 348 -2.41 -17.55 5.50
CA PRO A 348 -1.49 -17.75 4.39
C PRO A 348 -0.43 -16.65 4.33
N GLN A 349 0.68 -16.92 3.65
CA GLN A 349 1.77 -15.97 3.41
C GLN A 349 1.31 -14.62 2.82
N SER A 350 0.23 -14.63 2.04
CA SER A 350 -0.42 -13.41 1.54
C SER A 350 -1.78 -13.22 2.22
N PRO A 351 -1.87 -12.40 3.28
CA PRO A 351 -3.10 -12.24 4.05
C PRO A 351 -4.28 -11.71 3.23
N ILE A 352 -4.02 -11.03 2.11
CA ILE A 352 -5.06 -10.51 1.22
C ILE A 352 -6.00 -11.61 0.71
N ALA A 353 -5.50 -12.84 0.56
CA ALA A 353 -6.27 -13.98 0.09
C ALA A 353 -7.42 -14.38 1.03
N LEU A 354 -7.40 -13.91 2.28
CA LEU A 354 -8.48 -14.16 3.22
C LEU A 354 -9.66 -13.19 3.05
N PHE A 355 -9.51 -12.09 2.32
CA PHE A 355 -10.57 -11.09 2.20
C PHE A 355 -11.31 -11.21 0.86
N THR A 356 -12.63 -11.16 0.92
CA THR A 356 -13.51 -11.22 -0.25
C THR A 356 -14.39 -9.98 -0.38
N GLU A 357 -14.56 -9.24 0.71
CA GLU A 357 -15.43 -8.07 0.77
C GLU A 357 -14.71 -6.76 0.45
N ARG A 358 -15.52 -5.72 0.18
CA ARG A 358 -15.03 -4.40 -0.24
C ARG A 358 -14.40 -3.59 0.88
N ASN A 359 -14.70 -3.91 2.13
CA ASN A 359 -14.06 -3.31 3.30
C ASN A 359 -13.95 -4.34 4.44
N ILE A 360 -13.08 -4.03 5.40
CA ILE A 360 -12.78 -4.92 6.52
C ILE A 360 -14.03 -5.21 7.35
N LEU A 361 -14.87 -4.20 7.62
CA LEU A 361 -16.06 -4.36 8.45
C LEU A 361 -17.06 -5.37 7.88
N LEU A 362 -17.34 -5.31 6.57
CA LEU A 362 -18.23 -6.24 5.90
C LEU A 362 -17.65 -7.67 5.95
N ASP A 363 -16.35 -7.78 5.72
CA ASP A 363 -15.64 -9.05 5.76
C ASP A 363 -15.74 -9.70 7.16
N LEU A 364 -15.45 -8.93 8.21
CA LEU A 364 -15.57 -9.38 9.60
C LEU A 364 -17.03 -9.75 9.97
N LYS A 365 -18.01 -8.93 9.55
CA LYS A 365 -19.44 -9.21 9.77
C LYS A 365 -19.93 -10.48 9.08
N SER A 366 -19.39 -10.79 7.90
CA SER A 366 -19.72 -12.03 7.20
C SER A 366 -19.08 -13.27 7.83
N THR A 367 -18.02 -13.08 8.62
CA THR A 367 -17.21 -14.18 9.17
C THR A 367 -17.73 -14.71 10.50
N GLY A 368 -18.10 -13.84 11.44
CA GLY A 368 -18.46 -14.27 12.78
C GLY A 368 -19.08 -13.19 13.66
N LYS A 369 -19.43 -13.59 14.89
CA LYS A 369 -19.96 -12.70 15.94
C LYS A 369 -18.82 -12.20 16.83
N ASN A 370 -19.09 -11.28 17.77
CA ASN A 370 -18.09 -10.72 18.72
C ASN A 370 -16.95 -9.90 18.08
N ILE A 371 -17.27 -9.14 17.02
CA ILE A 371 -16.33 -8.29 16.28
C ILE A 371 -15.61 -7.30 17.20
N ASP A 372 -16.32 -6.63 18.09
CA ASP A 372 -15.77 -5.53 18.89
C ASP A 372 -14.59 -5.96 19.77
N LYS A 373 -14.65 -7.16 20.36
CA LYS A 373 -13.57 -7.69 21.20
C LYS A 373 -12.33 -8.01 20.37
N ALA A 374 -12.51 -8.65 19.21
CA ALA A 374 -11.41 -9.03 18.33
C ALA A 374 -10.77 -7.81 17.65
N VAL A 375 -11.58 -6.81 17.28
CA VAL A 375 -11.11 -5.53 16.72
C VAL A 375 -10.26 -4.78 17.73
N LYS A 376 -10.73 -4.68 18.98
CA LYS A 376 -10.00 -4.00 20.06
C LYS A 376 -8.71 -4.71 20.44
N LEU A 377 -8.72 -6.04 20.45
CA LEU A 377 -7.52 -6.84 20.72
C LEU A 377 -6.39 -6.56 19.73
N LEU A 378 -6.72 -6.29 18.46
CA LEU A 378 -5.76 -6.10 17.37
C LEU A 378 -5.57 -4.64 16.96
N GLU A 379 -6.22 -3.70 17.65
CA GLU A 379 -6.13 -2.24 17.40
C GLU A 379 -6.44 -1.86 15.94
N ILE A 380 -7.52 -2.42 15.37
CA ILE A 380 -7.91 -2.20 13.95
C ILE A 380 -9.18 -1.36 13.77
N GLU A 381 -9.66 -0.66 14.81
CA GLU A 381 -10.89 0.14 14.79
C GLU A 381 -10.91 1.16 13.64
N SER A 382 -9.77 1.83 13.43
CA SER A 382 -9.61 2.87 12.40
C SER A 382 -9.52 2.33 10.98
N LEU A 383 -9.43 1.00 10.81
CA LEU A 383 -9.24 0.32 9.53
C LEU A 383 -10.53 -0.33 9.02
N LEU A 384 -11.58 -0.37 9.83
CA LEU A 384 -12.83 -1.10 9.54
C LEU A 384 -13.48 -0.69 8.22
N GLU A 385 -13.45 0.60 7.88
CA GLU A 385 -14.08 1.10 6.65
C GLU A 385 -13.16 1.02 5.42
N GLN A 386 -11.89 0.68 5.60
CA GLN A 386 -10.89 0.65 4.54
C GLN A 386 -11.00 -0.63 3.69
N ASN A 387 -10.55 -0.54 2.43
CA ASN A 387 -10.45 -1.70 1.57
C ASN A 387 -9.20 -2.52 1.94
N PRO A 388 -9.27 -3.86 1.99
CA PRO A 388 -8.10 -4.70 2.27
C PRO A 388 -6.88 -4.40 1.39
N ASN A 389 -7.08 -4.03 0.13
CA ASN A 389 -5.99 -3.75 -0.81
C ASN A 389 -5.27 -2.41 -0.57
N ASP A 390 -5.82 -1.53 0.29
CA ASP A 390 -5.19 -0.24 0.61
C ASP A 390 -4.38 -0.27 1.89
N LEU A 391 -4.54 -1.33 2.69
CA LEU A 391 -3.87 -1.47 3.98
C LEU A 391 -2.39 -1.74 3.77
N SER A 392 -1.55 -1.22 4.68
CA SER A 392 -0.17 -1.67 4.77
C SER A 392 -0.08 -3.15 5.14
N GLY A 393 1.06 -3.80 4.88
CA GLY A 393 1.25 -5.23 5.16
C GLY A 393 0.92 -5.61 6.60
N GLY A 394 1.42 -4.85 7.58
CA GLY A 394 1.13 -5.09 8.99
C GLY A 394 -0.30 -4.80 9.42
N GLU A 395 -0.95 -3.78 8.85
CA GLU A 395 -2.38 -3.52 9.07
C GLU A 395 -3.23 -4.67 8.52
N LEU A 396 -2.95 -5.11 7.30
CA LEU A 396 -3.63 -6.21 6.65
C LEU A 396 -3.46 -7.52 7.44
N GLN A 397 -2.27 -7.77 7.97
CA GLN A 397 -1.96 -8.94 8.78
C GLN A 397 -2.75 -8.96 10.08
N ARG A 398 -2.86 -7.83 10.78
CA ARG A 398 -3.72 -7.70 11.98
C ARG A 398 -5.20 -7.91 11.65
N CYS A 399 -5.70 -7.31 10.57
CA CYS A 399 -7.07 -7.55 10.11
C CYS A 399 -7.33 -9.03 9.78
N ALA A 400 -6.35 -9.71 9.18
CA ALA A 400 -6.47 -11.11 8.80
C ALA A 400 -6.50 -12.04 10.02
N ILE A 401 -5.63 -11.80 11.01
CA ILE A 401 -5.67 -12.51 12.28
C ILE A 401 -7.00 -12.24 13.00
N CYS A 402 -7.51 -11.00 12.97
CA CYS A 402 -8.81 -10.66 13.53
C CYS A 402 -9.92 -11.53 12.93
N LYS A 403 -9.95 -11.59 11.59
CA LYS A 403 -10.90 -12.44 10.86
C LYS A 403 -10.81 -13.91 11.29
N LEU A 404 -9.61 -14.46 11.40
CA LEU A 404 -9.41 -15.86 11.82
C LEU A 404 -9.87 -16.11 13.26
N LEU A 405 -9.66 -15.16 14.17
CA LEU A 405 -10.09 -15.28 15.57
C LEU A 405 -11.62 -15.27 15.72
N LEU A 406 -12.35 -14.61 14.83
CA LEU A 406 -13.83 -14.64 14.81
C LEU A 406 -14.40 -16.04 14.53
N LEU A 407 -13.59 -16.93 13.97
CA LEU A 407 -13.96 -18.30 13.70
C LEU A 407 -13.62 -19.25 14.86
N GLU A 408 -13.13 -18.74 15.99
CA GLU A 408 -12.85 -19.50 17.22
C GLU A 408 -12.01 -20.78 16.96
N PRO A 409 -10.77 -20.66 16.45
CA PRO A 409 -9.89 -21.81 16.22
C PRO A 409 -9.34 -22.41 17.52
N ASP A 410 -9.17 -23.74 17.54
CA ASP A 410 -8.38 -24.42 18.58
C ASP A 410 -6.88 -24.37 18.27
N ILE A 411 -6.55 -24.34 16.97
CA ILE A 411 -5.20 -24.33 16.44
C ILE A 411 -5.09 -23.25 15.34
N LEU A 412 -4.11 -22.37 15.48
CA LEU A 412 -3.82 -21.33 14.51
C LEU A 412 -2.44 -21.57 13.87
N LEU A 413 -2.42 -21.70 12.55
CA LEU A 413 -1.21 -21.84 11.75
C LEU A 413 -0.85 -20.49 11.12
N LEU A 414 0.35 -19.99 11.34
CA LEU A 414 0.78 -18.66 10.91
C LEU A 414 1.99 -18.74 9.98
N ASP A 415 1.83 -18.35 8.71
CA ASP A 415 2.90 -18.34 7.72
C ASP A 415 3.51 -16.93 7.61
N GLU A 416 4.70 -16.73 8.17
CA GLU A 416 5.40 -15.44 8.28
C GLU A 416 4.56 -14.31 8.92
N PRO A 417 4.11 -14.48 10.19
CA PRO A 417 3.22 -13.54 10.87
C PRO A 417 3.82 -12.14 11.13
N THR A 418 5.13 -11.96 10.94
CA THR A 418 5.86 -10.72 11.26
C THR A 418 6.31 -9.94 10.04
N LYS A 419 5.97 -10.39 8.82
CA LYS A 419 6.42 -9.80 7.56
C LYS A 419 5.84 -8.40 7.37
N GLY A 420 6.69 -7.40 7.11
CA GLY A 420 6.26 -6.03 6.88
C GLY A 420 5.65 -5.34 8.11
N ILE A 421 5.99 -5.82 9.31
CA ILE A 421 5.62 -5.24 10.60
C ILE A 421 6.88 -4.64 11.24
N ASP A 422 6.80 -3.43 11.80
CA ASP A 422 7.91 -2.83 12.57
C ASP A 422 8.13 -3.52 13.93
N SER A 423 9.29 -3.31 14.55
CA SER A 423 9.68 -3.98 15.79
C SER A 423 8.72 -3.72 16.97
N PHE A 424 8.08 -2.55 17.02
CA PHE A 424 7.12 -2.23 18.09
C PHE A 424 5.83 -3.05 17.90
N MET A 425 5.28 -3.05 16.70
CA MET A 425 4.09 -3.83 16.37
C MET A 425 4.33 -5.34 16.41
N LYS A 426 5.54 -5.82 16.07
CA LYS A 426 5.93 -7.23 16.29
C LYS A 426 5.85 -7.59 17.78
N GLY A 427 6.34 -6.72 18.66
CA GLY A 427 6.23 -6.91 20.11
C GLY A 427 4.78 -7.06 20.58
N LYS A 428 3.88 -6.21 20.09
CA LYS A 428 2.44 -6.30 20.37
C LYS A 428 1.82 -7.59 19.83
N LEU A 429 2.10 -7.94 18.58
CA LEU A 429 1.57 -9.14 17.95
C LEU A 429 2.00 -10.41 18.69
N GLY A 430 3.28 -10.53 19.06
CA GLY A 430 3.79 -11.66 19.82
C GLY A 430 3.14 -11.77 21.20
N TYR A 431 2.91 -10.64 21.86
CA TYR A 431 2.17 -10.60 23.13
C TYR A 431 0.71 -11.05 22.96
N ILE A 432 0.03 -10.63 21.89
CA ILE A 432 -1.33 -11.06 21.57
C ILE A 432 -1.35 -12.57 21.35
N ILE A 433 -0.51 -13.08 20.43
CA ILE A 433 -0.42 -14.51 20.08
C ILE A 433 -0.28 -15.38 21.32
N ARG A 434 0.63 -15.01 22.23
CA ARG A 434 0.86 -15.76 23.48
C ARG A 434 -0.36 -15.78 24.40
N ASN A 435 -1.10 -14.67 24.46
CA ASN A 435 -2.24 -14.51 25.37
C ASN A 435 -3.59 -14.95 24.78
N LEU A 436 -3.61 -15.49 23.55
CA LEU A 436 -4.83 -16.05 22.96
C LEU A 436 -5.34 -17.29 23.70
N GLY A 437 -4.45 -18.05 24.36
CA GLY A 437 -4.79 -19.29 25.06
C GLY A 437 -5.13 -20.47 24.13
N ILE A 438 -4.79 -20.37 22.83
CA ILE A 438 -4.96 -21.41 21.82
C ILE A 438 -3.61 -21.99 21.41
N THR A 439 -3.60 -23.10 20.67
CA THR A 439 -2.35 -23.66 20.12
C THR A 439 -1.93 -22.86 18.90
N VAL A 440 -0.67 -22.44 18.81
CA VAL A 440 -0.18 -21.67 17.67
C VAL A 440 1.04 -22.35 17.07
N VAL A 441 1.02 -22.59 15.76
CA VAL A 441 2.18 -23.04 15.00
C VAL A 441 2.55 -21.93 14.04
N MET A 442 3.76 -21.41 14.14
CA MET A 442 4.22 -20.35 13.24
C MET A 442 5.45 -20.77 12.47
N VAL A 443 5.48 -20.38 11.21
CA VAL A 443 6.68 -20.39 10.38
C VAL A 443 7.22 -18.97 10.37
N SER A 444 8.49 -18.80 10.71
CA SER A 444 9.13 -17.50 10.61
C SER A 444 10.62 -17.61 10.29
N HIS A 445 11.16 -16.56 9.68
CA HIS A 445 12.60 -16.31 9.62
C HIS A 445 13.10 -15.36 10.73
N ASP A 446 12.19 -14.79 11.52
CA ASP A 446 12.52 -13.81 12.56
C ASP A 446 12.96 -14.52 13.87
N ILE A 447 14.28 -14.62 14.02
CA ILE A 447 14.94 -15.27 15.15
C ILE A 447 14.63 -14.57 16.48
N GLU A 448 14.63 -13.23 16.51
CA GLU A 448 14.35 -12.47 17.73
C GLU A 448 12.88 -12.59 18.16
N PHE A 449 11.95 -12.60 17.20
CA PHE A 449 10.55 -12.84 17.50
C PHE A 449 10.32 -14.25 18.06
N CYS A 450 10.92 -15.27 17.43
CA CYS A 450 10.76 -16.64 17.89
C CYS A 450 11.38 -16.86 19.27
N SER A 451 12.57 -16.31 19.54
CA SER A 451 13.20 -16.40 20.87
C SER A 451 12.36 -15.75 21.97
N ARG A 452 11.67 -14.66 21.63
CA ARG A 452 10.85 -13.91 22.58
C ARG A 452 9.45 -14.47 22.80
N PHE A 453 8.86 -15.18 21.85
CA PHE A 453 7.43 -15.55 21.95
C PHE A 453 7.12 -17.04 21.78
N ALA A 454 8.02 -17.84 21.22
CA ALA A 454 7.82 -19.29 21.12
C ALA A 454 8.11 -19.99 22.46
N ASP A 455 7.40 -21.08 22.72
CA ASP A 455 7.70 -22.01 23.80
C ASP A 455 8.67 -23.11 23.35
N ARG A 456 8.51 -23.57 22.10
CA ARG A 456 9.37 -24.56 21.45
C ARG A 456 9.68 -24.16 20.02
N CYS A 457 10.88 -24.53 19.56
CA CYS A 457 11.38 -24.27 18.22
C CYS A 457 11.84 -25.56 17.55
N ALA A 458 11.75 -25.61 16.22
CA ALA A 458 12.38 -26.63 15.40
C ALA A 458 12.98 -26.01 14.13
N MET A 459 14.01 -26.67 13.59
CA MET A 459 14.66 -26.25 12.36
C MET A 459 14.15 -27.10 11.18
N CYS A 460 13.56 -26.45 10.17
CA CYS A 460 13.12 -27.09 8.95
C CYS A 460 14.27 -27.18 7.95
N PHE A 461 14.75 -28.40 7.71
CA PHE A 461 15.89 -28.69 6.83
C PHE A 461 15.69 -30.03 6.11
N ASP A 462 16.01 -30.08 4.82
CA ASP A 462 15.84 -31.26 3.94
C ASP A 462 14.46 -31.95 4.05
N GLY A 463 13.40 -31.14 4.19
CA GLY A 463 12.03 -31.63 4.33
C GLY A 463 11.70 -32.30 5.67
N GLN A 464 12.57 -32.17 6.67
CA GLN A 464 12.39 -32.65 8.04
C GLN A 464 12.30 -31.50 9.04
N LEU A 465 11.76 -31.79 10.23
CA LEU A 465 11.87 -30.93 11.41
C LEU A 465 12.98 -31.49 12.32
N VAL A 466 14.10 -30.78 12.34
CA VAL A 466 15.30 -31.13 13.09
C VAL A 466 15.27 -30.46 14.46
N ASN A 467 15.63 -31.25 15.48
CA ASN A 467 15.75 -30.84 16.88
C ASN A 467 14.56 -30.02 17.45
N PRO A 468 13.33 -30.58 17.51
CA PRO A 468 12.22 -29.91 18.18
C PRO A 468 12.46 -29.82 19.69
N SER A 469 12.88 -28.66 20.20
CA SER A 469 13.26 -28.45 21.59
C SER A 469 12.65 -27.16 22.16
N PHE A 470 12.83 -26.95 23.46
CA PHE A 470 12.42 -25.69 24.08
C PHE A 470 13.24 -24.52 23.56
N THR A 471 12.63 -23.35 23.52
CA THR A 471 13.19 -22.16 22.87
C THR A 471 14.59 -21.81 23.36
N HIS A 472 14.84 -21.85 24.68
CA HIS A 472 16.16 -21.55 25.23
C HIS A 472 17.20 -22.58 24.79
N SER A 473 16.96 -23.88 24.98
CA SER A 473 17.86 -24.93 24.50
C SER A 473 18.12 -24.84 23.00
N PHE A 474 17.07 -24.61 22.20
CA PHE A 474 17.20 -24.46 20.76
C PHE A 474 18.19 -23.35 20.39
N PHE A 475 18.08 -22.17 21.00
CA PHE A 475 18.95 -21.05 20.65
C PHE A 475 20.34 -21.11 21.30
N THR A 476 20.50 -21.77 22.44
CA THR A 476 21.82 -21.93 23.07
C THR A 476 22.68 -22.99 22.39
N ASP A 477 22.05 -24.07 21.88
CA ASP A 477 22.76 -25.21 21.28
C ASP A 477 23.18 -24.95 19.82
N ASN A 478 22.61 -23.90 19.19
CA ASN A 478 22.87 -23.56 17.79
C ASN A 478 23.88 -22.41 17.64
N PHE A 479 24.83 -22.55 16.70
CA PHE A 479 25.83 -21.52 16.41
C PHE A 479 25.33 -20.42 15.44
N PHE A 480 24.63 -20.83 14.38
CA PHE A 480 24.22 -19.92 13.30
C PHE A 480 22.78 -19.41 13.50
N TYR A 481 21.85 -20.31 13.80
CA TYR A 481 20.45 -20.01 14.10
C TYR A 481 20.26 -19.65 15.56
N THR A 482 20.91 -18.56 15.99
CA THR A 482 20.80 -18.04 17.36
C THR A 482 20.73 -16.52 17.37
N THR A 483 20.27 -15.96 18.49
CA THR A 483 20.00 -14.54 18.64
C THR A 483 21.30 -13.74 18.76
N PRO A 484 21.33 -12.49 18.27
CA PRO A 484 22.46 -11.59 18.51
C PRO A 484 22.75 -11.41 20.01
N ALA A 485 21.68 -11.33 20.82
CA ALA A 485 21.76 -11.26 22.28
C ALA A 485 22.58 -12.41 22.89
N PHE A 486 22.26 -13.66 22.54
CA PHE A 486 23.03 -14.81 23.02
C PHE A 486 24.48 -14.77 22.57
N LYS A 487 24.75 -14.43 21.31
CA LYS A 487 26.14 -14.33 20.81
C LYS A 487 26.98 -13.32 21.61
N ILE A 488 26.36 -12.20 22.00
CA ILE A 488 26.98 -11.14 22.80
C ILE A 488 27.25 -11.61 24.24
N ALA A 489 26.24 -12.19 24.89
CA ALA A 489 26.32 -12.53 26.31
C ALA A 489 26.88 -13.92 26.63
N SER A 490 27.07 -14.78 25.62
CA SER A 490 27.63 -16.11 25.75
C SER A 490 28.98 -16.09 26.48
N GLY A 491 29.05 -16.81 27.60
CA GLY A 491 30.20 -16.88 28.51
C GLY A 491 30.07 -15.98 29.76
N ILE A 492 29.10 -15.05 29.76
CA ILE A 492 28.81 -14.11 30.84
C ILE A 492 27.39 -14.34 31.41
N VAL A 493 26.37 -14.35 30.55
CA VAL A 493 24.98 -14.64 30.92
C VAL A 493 24.57 -15.94 30.23
N ASP A 494 24.70 -17.04 30.95
CA ASP A 494 24.31 -18.36 30.44
C ASP A 494 22.78 -18.43 30.28
N ASN A 495 22.34 -19.00 29.16
CA ASN A 495 20.94 -19.01 28.69
C ASN A 495 20.30 -17.63 28.41
N GLY A 496 21.09 -16.55 28.32
CA GLY A 496 20.61 -15.22 27.92
C GLY A 496 20.31 -15.10 26.42
N ILE A 497 19.09 -15.45 25.98
CA ILE A 497 18.74 -15.44 24.55
C ILE A 497 18.06 -14.15 24.09
N THR A 498 17.55 -13.31 24.99
CA THR A 498 16.95 -12.01 24.65
C THR A 498 17.71 -10.85 25.27
N THR A 499 17.59 -9.67 24.65
CA THR A 499 18.16 -8.42 25.18
C THR A 499 17.60 -8.07 26.56
N GLU A 500 16.30 -8.27 26.77
CA GLU A 500 15.59 -7.94 28.02
C GLU A 500 16.07 -8.83 29.18
N GLU A 501 16.28 -10.10 28.91
CA GLU A 501 16.87 -11.07 29.85
C GLU A 501 18.26 -10.64 30.30
N ILE A 502 19.14 -10.29 29.35
CA ILE A 502 20.50 -9.84 29.64
C ILE A 502 20.47 -8.55 30.46
N ILE A 503 19.72 -7.54 30.01
CA ILE A 503 19.59 -6.26 30.72
C ILE A 503 19.08 -6.47 32.14
N SER A 504 18.07 -7.33 32.32
CA SER A 504 17.54 -7.61 33.64
C SER A 504 18.57 -8.29 34.55
N ALA A 505 19.46 -9.13 34.01
CA ALA A 505 20.45 -9.86 34.82
C ALA A 505 21.45 -8.88 35.44
N PHE A 506 21.92 -7.92 34.63
CA PHE A 506 22.80 -6.84 35.09
C PHE A 506 22.08 -5.85 36.02
N ASN A 507 20.82 -5.49 35.73
CA ASN A 507 20.08 -4.53 36.57
C ASN A 507 19.74 -5.08 37.96
N LYS A 508 19.45 -6.39 38.07
CA LYS A 508 19.13 -7.04 39.35
C LYS A 508 20.36 -7.55 40.09
N ASN A 509 21.52 -7.64 39.41
CA ASN A 509 22.73 -8.28 39.92
C ASN A 509 22.52 -9.72 40.46
N GLU A 510 21.55 -10.45 39.92
CA GLU A 510 21.17 -11.79 40.39
C GLU A 510 20.72 -12.69 39.24
N ASN A 511 20.73 -14.01 39.49
CA ASN A 511 20.19 -14.99 38.56
C ASN A 511 18.69 -14.80 38.35
N ILE A 512 18.23 -14.95 37.12
CA ILE A 512 16.83 -14.69 36.75
C ILE A 512 16.09 -16.01 36.55
N VAL A 513 14.90 -16.10 37.13
CA VAL A 513 13.93 -17.14 36.77
C VAL A 513 12.97 -16.57 35.73
N VAL A 514 13.00 -17.12 34.52
CA VAL A 514 12.04 -16.82 33.46
C VAL A 514 11.01 -17.94 33.43
N SER A 515 9.75 -17.60 33.67
CA SER A 515 8.63 -18.49 33.40
C SER A 515 7.95 -18.08 32.10
N ASN A 516 7.34 -19.04 31.40
CA ASN A 516 6.53 -18.77 30.20
C ASN A 516 5.33 -17.83 30.46
N ASN A 517 5.06 -17.42 31.71
CA ASN A 517 3.94 -16.54 32.06
C ASN A 517 4.34 -15.08 32.33
N ASN A 518 5.64 -14.76 32.47
CA ASN A 518 6.10 -13.41 32.86
C ASN A 518 7.10 -12.81 31.86
N ARG A 519 6.63 -12.39 30.67
CA ARG A 519 7.41 -11.58 29.71
C ARG A 519 6.82 -10.16 29.59
N PRO A 520 7.66 -9.12 29.39
CA PRO A 520 7.26 -7.72 29.52
C PRO A 520 6.22 -7.28 28.48
N LYS A 521 5.24 -6.49 28.93
CA LYS A 521 4.20 -5.85 28.11
C LYS A 521 4.78 -4.70 27.27
N PRO A 522 4.30 -4.48 26.03
CA PRO A 522 4.63 -3.27 25.27
C PRO A 522 3.98 -2.02 25.90
N PRO A 523 4.59 -0.82 25.76
CA PRO A 523 4.03 0.42 26.29
C PRO A 523 2.83 0.93 25.48
N ASP A 524 1.84 1.52 26.15
CA ASP A 524 0.62 2.10 25.57
C ASP A 524 0.82 3.55 25.11
N ASN A 525 0.15 3.99 24.03
CA ASN A 525 -0.04 5.42 23.79
C ASN A 525 -1.26 5.85 22.95
N MET A 526 -1.58 7.14 23.14
CA MET A 526 -2.77 7.93 22.81
C MET A 526 -3.07 8.19 21.33
N THR A 527 -4.37 8.30 20.97
CA THR A 527 -4.83 9.19 19.87
C THR A 527 -6.33 9.48 19.97
N ASN A 528 -6.74 10.76 19.86
CA ASN A 528 -7.90 11.22 19.08
C ASN A 528 -8.11 12.74 19.18
N LYS A 529 -7.87 13.46 18.07
CA LYS A 529 -8.33 14.84 17.82
C LYS A 529 -8.40 15.08 16.31
N ARG A 530 -9.24 14.29 15.62
CA ARG A 530 -9.19 14.13 14.15
C ARG A 530 -10.41 14.67 13.38
N GLU A 531 -11.54 14.93 14.03
CA GLU A 531 -12.81 14.90 13.26
C GLU A 531 -13.56 16.22 13.03
N GLU A 532 -13.26 17.33 13.72
CA GLU A 532 -14.19 18.48 13.67
C GLU A 532 -13.85 19.59 12.66
N ARG A 533 -12.67 19.62 12.04
CA ARG A 533 -12.26 20.77 11.19
C ARG A 533 -12.54 20.63 9.68
N LEU A 534 -12.90 19.44 9.18
CA LEU A 534 -13.03 19.16 7.75
C LEU A 534 -14.36 19.63 7.10
N LYS A 535 -15.37 20.03 7.87
CA LYS A 535 -16.72 20.29 7.33
C LYS A 535 -16.99 21.72 6.82
N ALA A 536 -16.09 22.69 7.02
CA ALA A 536 -16.42 24.11 6.79
C ALA A 536 -16.03 24.68 5.41
N THR A 537 -15.07 24.10 4.70
CA THR A 537 -14.43 24.74 3.52
C THR A 537 -15.05 24.37 2.17
N LEU A 538 -15.86 23.30 2.09
CA LEU A 538 -16.43 22.80 0.83
C LEU A 538 -17.62 23.63 0.30
N ASN A 539 -18.40 24.30 1.17
CA ASN A 539 -19.70 24.88 0.79
C ASN A 539 -19.65 26.19 -0.02
N LYS A 540 -18.55 26.96 0.02
CA LYS A 540 -18.50 28.29 -0.66
C LYS A 540 -18.24 28.22 -2.16
N ARG A 541 -17.61 27.14 -2.65
CA ARG A 541 -17.15 27.02 -4.05
C ARG A 541 -18.22 26.47 -5.00
N ILE A 542 -19.01 25.51 -4.51
CA ILE A 542 -20.18 24.95 -5.22
C ILE A 542 -21.25 26.04 -5.46
N LEU A 543 -21.38 26.99 -4.53
CA LEU A 543 -22.32 28.11 -4.63
C LEU A 543 -22.02 29.03 -5.84
N LEU A 544 -20.74 29.25 -6.15
CA LEU A 544 -20.27 30.21 -7.16
C LEU A 544 -20.42 29.68 -8.59
N SER A 545 -20.10 28.39 -8.81
CA SER A 545 -20.31 27.72 -10.12
C SER A 545 -21.79 27.51 -10.42
N SER A 546 -22.61 27.24 -9.39
CA SER A 546 -24.07 27.15 -9.52
C SER A 546 -24.71 28.47 -9.97
N LEU A 547 -24.22 29.60 -9.47
CA LEU A 547 -24.76 30.94 -9.77
C LEU A 547 -24.54 31.35 -11.24
N ILE A 548 -23.39 31.00 -11.82
CA ILE A 548 -23.06 31.29 -13.23
C ILE A 548 -23.91 30.45 -14.18
N ILE A 549 -24.11 29.16 -13.89
CA ILE A 549 -24.83 28.23 -14.79
C ILE A 549 -26.35 28.46 -14.75
N LEU A 550 -26.93 28.73 -13.57
CA LEU A 550 -28.38 28.87 -13.41
C LEU A 550 -28.94 30.26 -13.79
N PHE A 551 -28.15 31.33 -13.69
CA PHE A 551 -28.65 32.69 -13.92
C PHE A 551 -28.10 33.35 -15.19
N LEU A 552 -26.81 33.18 -15.52
CA LEU A 552 -26.20 33.93 -16.63
C LEU A 552 -26.70 33.46 -18.01
N ILE A 553 -26.91 32.15 -18.16
CA ILE A 553 -27.33 31.55 -19.44
C ILE A 553 -28.79 31.91 -19.78
N PRO A 554 -29.78 31.82 -18.86
CA PRO A 554 -31.12 32.33 -19.13
C PRO A 554 -31.19 33.83 -19.44
N ILE A 555 -30.40 34.65 -18.72
CA ILE A 555 -30.32 36.11 -18.95
C ILE A 555 -29.78 36.42 -20.35
N SER A 556 -28.78 35.68 -20.82
CA SER A 556 -28.22 35.86 -22.16
C SER A 556 -29.19 35.45 -23.28
N ILE A 557 -30.00 34.40 -23.08
CA ILE A 557 -31.05 33.99 -24.02
C ILE A 557 -32.13 35.08 -24.08
N TRP A 558 -32.55 35.61 -22.94
CA TRP A 558 -33.53 36.68 -22.85
C TRP A 558 -33.03 38.00 -23.49
N SER A 559 -31.77 38.39 -23.22
CA SER A 559 -31.13 39.56 -23.82
C SER A 559 -30.98 39.40 -25.34
N GLY A 560 -30.62 38.20 -25.81
CA GLY A 560 -30.54 37.89 -27.23
C GLY A 560 -31.88 38.00 -27.97
N ILE A 561 -32.99 37.64 -27.31
CA ILE A 561 -34.34 37.73 -27.89
C ILE A 561 -34.89 39.17 -27.87
N THR A 562 -34.49 39.99 -26.89
CA THR A 562 -35.03 41.35 -26.68
C THR A 562 -34.25 42.45 -27.41
N PHE A 563 -32.93 42.30 -27.61
CA PHE A 563 -32.08 43.34 -28.20
C PHE A 563 -31.60 43.07 -29.64
N LEU A 564 -31.69 41.83 -30.13
CA LEU A 564 -31.23 41.47 -31.48
C LEU A 564 -32.43 41.04 -32.32
N ASP A 565 -32.94 41.94 -33.17
CA ASP A 565 -34.05 41.68 -34.10
C ASP A 565 -33.86 40.36 -34.88
N ASN A 566 -34.67 39.35 -34.50
CA ASN A 566 -35.03 38.04 -35.06
C ASN A 566 -34.30 37.41 -36.28
N ARG A 567 -33.06 37.78 -36.62
CA ARG A 567 -32.33 37.23 -37.78
C ARG A 567 -30.89 36.78 -37.50
N LYS A 568 -30.54 36.58 -36.23
CA LYS A 568 -29.18 36.14 -35.86
C LYS A 568 -29.19 35.03 -34.78
N TYR A 569 -29.99 33.98 -34.98
CA TYR A 569 -29.97 32.79 -34.10
C TYR A 569 -28.58 32.14 -34.01
N TYR A 570 -27.74 32.31 -35.03
CA TYR A 570 -26.32 31.92 -34.99
C TYR A 570 -25.51 32.69 -33.93
N VAL A 571 -25.83 33.97 -33.69
CA VAL A 571 -25.16 34.78 -32.66
C VAL A 571 -25.56 34.32 -31.27
N ILE A 572 -26.84 34.02 -31.05
CA ILE A 572 -27.33 33.45 -29.78
C ILE A 572 -26.73 32.06 -29.55
N SER A 573 -26.70 31.22 -30.59
CA SER A 573 -26.08 29.89 -30.57
C SER A 573 -24.58 29.95 -30.26
N PHE A 574 -23.86 30.91 -30.86
CA PHE A 574 -22.43 31.13 -30.63
C PHE A 574 -22.16 31.66 -29.21
N ALA A 575 -23.01 32.58 -28.71
CA ALA A 575 -22.93 33.07 -27.34
C ALA A 575 -23.15 31.92 -26.34
N ILE A 576 -24.15 31.06 -26.54
CA ILE A 576 -24.40 29.87 -25.69
C ILE A 576 -23.19 28.92 -25.72
N ILE A 577 -22.57 28.70 -26.88
CA ILE A 577 -21.34 27.90 -26.96
C ILE A 577 -20.22 28.55 -26.14
N LEU A 578 -19.95 29.84 -26.31
CA LEU A 578 -18.93 30.55 -25.53
C LEU A 578 -19.21 30.52 -24.02
N MET A 579 -20.46 30.70 -23.61
CA MET A 579 -20.86 30.67 -22.19
C MET A 579 -20.93 29.28 -21.59
N THR A 580 -21.11 28.22 -22.39
CA THR A 580 -20.99 26.82 -21.91
C THR A 580 -19.54 26.38 -21.87
N MET A 581 -18.66 26.97 -22.70
CA MET A 581 -17.21 26.78 -22.65
C MET A 581 -16.53 27.66 -21.57
N ALA A 582 -17.12 28.79 -21.17
CA ALA A 582 -16.54 29.67 -20.16
C ALA A 582 -16.37 29.00 -18.76
N PRO A 583 -17.34 28.22 -18.22
CA PRO A 583 -17.13 27.41 -17.04
C PRO A 583 -15.99 26.41 -17.21
N PHE A 584 -15.85 25.79 -18.40
CA PHE A 584 -14.72 24.91 -18.70
C PHE A 584 -13.39 25.67 -18.59
N PHE A 585 -13.26 26.86 -19.19
CA PHE A 585 -12.03 27.66 -19.12
C PHE A 585 -11.74 28.22 -17.72
N ILE A 586 -12.73 28.76 -17.02
CA ILE A 586 -12.58 29.28 -15.65
C ILE A 586 -12.15 28.15 -14.70
N LEU A 587 -12.69 26.94 -14.86
CA LEU A 587 -12.26 25.76 -14.11
C LEU A 587 -10.89 25.23 -14.53
N PHE A 588 -10.57 25.29 -15.82
CA PHE A 588 -9.29 24.85 -16.38
C PHE A 588 -8.13 25.77 -15.98
N GLU A 589 -8.39 27.07 -15.80
CA GLU A 589 -7.38 28.06 -15.46
C GLU A 589 -7.19 28.19 -13.93
N SER A 590 -8.24 27.95 -13.14
CA SER A 590 -8.18 28.02 -11.67
C SER A 590 -7.81 26.70 -10.98
N ARG A 591 -8.05 25.54 -11.61
CA ARG A 591 -7.49 24.24 -11.21
C ARG A 591 -6.44 23.81 -12.22
N ARG A 592 -5.24 23.43 -11.76
CA ARG A 592 -4.35 22.54 -12.52
C ARG A 592 -5.00 21.15 -12.60
N MET A 593 -6.04 20.99 -13.44
CA MET A 593 -6.67 19.68 -13.67
C MET A 593 -5.59 18.70 -14.11
N ARG A 594 -5.47 17.60 -13.36
CA ARG A 594 -4.42 16.60 -13.62
C ARG A 594 -4.67 15.98 -15.00
N ALA A 595 -3.62 15.69 -15.76
CA ALA A 595 -3.75 15.04 -17.07
C ALA A 595 -4.62 13.77 -17.02
N ARG A 596 -4.61 13.06 -15.89
CA ARG A 596 -5.42 11.86 -15.63
C ARG A 596 -6.92 12.15 -15.46
N GLU A 597 -7.29 13.27 -14.85
CA GLU A 597 -8.70 13.72 -14.76
C GLU A 597 -9.23 14.05 -16.16
N ILE A 598 -8.40 14.74 -16.96
CA ILE A 598 -8.70 15.06 -18.36
C ILE A 598 -8.88 13.78 -19.17
N VAL A 599 -8.02 12.78 -19.00
CA VAL A 599 -8.14 11.48 -19.68
C VAL A 599 -9.44 10.77 -19.31
N ILE A 600 -9.88 10.82 -18.05
CA ILE A 600 -11.14 10.19 -17.63
C ILE A 600 -12.35 10.94 -18.18
N ILE A 601 -12.34 12.27 -18.10
CA ILE A 601 -13.39 13.11 -18.69
C ILE A 601 -13.47 12.84 -20.20
N ALA A 602 -12.33 12.83 -20.89
CA ALA A 602 -12.25 12.54 -22.32
C ALA A 602 -12.75 11.13 -22.66
N SER A 603 -12.35 10.11 -21.89
CA SER A 603 -12.81 8.74 -22.12
C SER A 603 -14.31 8.57 -21.82
N MET A 604 -14.86 9.24 -20.80
CA MET A 604 -16.31 9.28 -20.57
C MET A 604 -17.05 10.00 -21.69
N CYS A 605 -16.50 11.10 -22.24
CA CYS A 605 -17.04 11.76 -23.43
C CYS A 605 -17.05 10.81 -24.64
N VAL A 606 -15.95 10.09 -24.88
CA VAL A 606 -15.87 9.09 -25.96
C VAL A 606 -16.91 7.99 -25.77
N ILE A 607 -17.09 7.48 -24.55
CA ILE A 607 -18.11 6.45 -24.26
C ILE A 607 -19.53 7.00 -24.52
N CYS A 608 -19.80 8.25 -24.15
CA CYS A 608 -21.10 8.89 -24.44
C CYS A 608 -21.35 9.02 -25.95
N VAL A 609 -20.35 9.49 -26.70
CA VAL A 609 -20.43 9.64 -28.17
C VAL A 609 -20.60 8.27 -28.84
N ALA A 610 -19.79 7.28 -28.44
CA ALA A 610 -19.89 5.91 -28.95
C ALA A 610 -21.26 5.29 -28.64
N GLY A 611 -21.78 5.49 -27.42
CA GLY A 611 -23.12 5.05 -27.05
C GLY A 611 -24.21 5.68 -27.94
N ARG A 612 -24.08 6.97 -28.30
CA ARG A 612 -25.01 7.62 -29.23
C ARG A 612 -24.92 7.05 -30.65
N ILE A 613 -23.73 6.65 -31.10
CA ILE A 613 -23.51 6.03 -32.41
C ILE A 613 -24.09 4.62 -32.48
N VAL A 614 -23.82 3.79 -31.47
CA VAL A 614 -24.30 2.40 -31.41
C VAL A 614 -25.83 2.32 -31.43
N PHE A 615 -26.49 3.26 -30.73
CA PHE A 615 -27.95 3.31 -30.64
C PHE A 615 -28.60 4.24 -31.68
N ALA A 616 -27.85 4.77 -32.65
CA ALA A 616 -28.40 5.60 -33.73
C ALA A 616 -29.55 4.94 -34.54
N PRO A 617 -29.58 3.61 -34.76
CA PRO A 617 -30.70 2.95 -35.44
C PRO A 617 -32.04 3.00 -34.67
N PHE A 618 -32.03 3.30 -33.36
CA PHE A 618 -33.21 3.32 -32.51
C PHE A 618 -33.65 4.77 -32.22
N PRO A 619 -34.78 5.24 -32.77
CA PRO A 619 -35.26 6.61 -32.55
C PRO A 619 -35.45 6.93 -31.06
N GLN A 620 -34.85 8.03 -30.60
CA GLN A 620 -34.92 8.54 -29.21
C GLN A 620 -34.38 7.61 -28.09
N VAL A 621 -33.83 6.44 -28.42
CA VAL A 621 -33.14 5.58 -27.46
C VAL A 621 -31.68 6.01 -27.38
N LYS A 622 -31.37 6.97 -26.50
CA LYS A 622 -30.02 7.54 -26.38
C LYS A 622 -29.46 7.29 -24.98
N PRO A 623 -28.37 6.51 -24.83
CA PRO A 623 -27.74 6.26 -23.52
C PRO A 623 -26.99 7.49 -22.96
N VAL A 624 -26.83 8.55 -23.75
CA VAL A 624 -26.06 9.75 -23.40
C VAL A 624 -26.52 10.37 -22.09
N SER A 625 -27.82 10.59 -21.92
CA SER A 625 -28.39 11.17 -20.70
C SER A 625 -28.07 10.33 -19.46
N ALA A 626 -28.17 9.00 -19.57
CA ALA A 626 -27.86 8.08 -18.48
C ALA A 626 -26.37 8.14 -18.11
N LEU A 627 -25.49 8.12 -19.10
CA LEU A 627 -24.04 8.18 -18.90
C LEU A 627 -23.59 9.52 -18.32
N VAL A 628 -24.20 10.62 -18.75
CA VAL A 628 -23.93 11.97 -18.22
C VAL A 628 -24.39 12.09 -16.76
N ILE A 629 -25.56 11.55 -16.41
CA ILE A 629 -26.06 11.51 -15.02
C ILE A 629 -25.11 10.70 -14.14
N ILE A 630 -24.72 9.49 -14.58
CA ILE A 630 -23.78 8.63 -13.84
C ILE A 630 -22.43 9.34 -13.68
N SER A 631 -21.94 10.00 -14.73
CA SER A 631 -20.69 10.77 -14.72
C SER A 631 -20.75 11.91 -13.71
N GLY A 632 -21.84 12.69 -13.69
CA GLY A 632 -22.04 13.76 -12.72
C GLY A 632 -22.07 13.25 -11.27
N ILE A 633 -22.77 12.15 -11.02
CA ILE A 633 -22.83 11.50 -9.71
C ILE A 633 -21.43 11.01 -9.26
N CYS A 634 -20.59 10.53 -10.18
CA CYS A 634 -19.27 9.96 -9.83
C CYS A 634 -18.15 11.01 -9.75
N LEU A 635 -18.15 11.97 -10.67
CA LEU A 635 -17.05 12.91 -10.90
C LEU A 635 -17.33 14.30 -10.31
N GLY A 636 -18.59 14.61 -9.97
CA GLY A 636 -19.01 15.91 -9.43
C GLY A 636 -19.76 16.75 -10.47
N SER A 637 -20.38 17.84 -10.01
CA SER A 637 -21.25 18.71 -10.82
C SER A 637 -20.51 19.33 -12.01
N GLU A 638 -19.30 19.82 -11.80
CA GLU A 638 -18.48 20.47 -12.83
C GLU A 638 -18.05 19.51 -13.93
N SER A 639 -17.54 18.32 -13.55
CA SER A 639 -17.18 17.27 -14.50
C SER A 639 -18.41 16.72 -15.22
N GLY A 640 -19.54 16.57 -14.53
CA GLY A 640 -20.81 16.16 -15.14
C GLY A 640 -21.28 17.14 -16.22
N PHE A 641 -21.15 18.45 -15.96
CA PHE A 641 -21.47 19.49 -16.94
C PHE A 641 -20.58 19.40 -18.17
N ILE A 642 -19.26 19.31 -17.97
CA ILE A 642 -18.27 19.24 -19.06
C ILE A 642 -18.51 17.99 -19.92
N ILE A 643 -18.73 16.83 -19.30
CA ILE A 643 -18.98 15.58 -20.02
C ILE A 643 -20.28 15.69 -20.83
N GLY A 644 -21.35 16.26 -20.27
CA GLY A 644 -22.59 16.50 -20.99
C GLY A 644 -22.42 17.43 -22.20
N ALA A 645 -21.79 18.59 -21.98
CA ALA A 645 -21.60 19.60 -23.02
C ALA A 645 -20.67 19.11 -24.15
N LEU A 646 -19.50 18.55 -23.82
CA LEU A 646 -18.55 18.04 -24.82
C LEU A 646 -19.10 16.84 -25.59
N SER A 647 -19.82 15.93 -24.91
CA SER A 647 -20.45 14.79 -25.60
C SER A 647 -21.53 15.27 -26.58
N GLY A 648 -22.33 16.27 -26.19
CA GLY A 648 -23.29 16.92 -27.07
C GLY A 648 -22.62 17.53 -28.29
N PHE A 649 -21.54 18.30 -28.10
CA PHE A 649 -20.78 18.92 -29.19
C PHE A 649 -20.19 17.89 -30.16
N CYS A 650 -19.38 16.95 -29.64
CA CYS A 650 -18.67 15.97 -30.47
C CYS A 650 -19.65 15.05 -31.23
N SER A 651 -20.73 14.61 -30.59
CA SER A 651 -21.71 13.77 -31.27
C SER A 651 -22.50 14.54 -32.33
N ASN A 652 -22.88 15.79 -32.07
CA ASN A 652 -23.61 16.60 -33.05
C ASN A 652 -22.77 17.00 -34.24
N PHE A 653 -21.47 17.19 -34.05
CA PHE A 653 -20.52 17.36 -35.13
C PHE A 653 -20.52 16.14 -36.07
N TYR A 654 -20.49 14.92 -35.50
CA TYR A 654 -20.52 13.68 -36.28
C TYR A 654 -21.84 13.46 -37.02
N PHE A 655 -22.98 13.84 -36.42
CA PHE A 655 -24.32 13.68 -37.01
C PHE A 655 -24.81 14.88 -37.83
N GLY A 656 -24.02 15.94 -37.98
CA GLY A 656 -24.39 17.13 -38.76
C GLY A 656 -25.60 17.90 -38.23
N GLN A 657 -25.84 17.93 -36.91
CA GLN A 657 -27.06 18.54 -36.34
C GLN A 657 -27.05 20.09 -36.29
N GLY A 658 -25.96 20.71 -36.73
CA GLY A 658 -25.85 22.16 -36.98
C GLY A 658 -26.42 23.04 -35.85
N PRO A 659 -27.48 23.83 -36.10
CA PRO A 659 -27.97 24.84 -35.16
C PRO A 659 -28.63 24.29 -33.89
N TRP A 660 -28.91 22.98 -33.81
CA TRP A 660 -29.42 22.32 -32.60
C TRP A 660 -28.33 22.05 -31.55
N THR A 661 -27.06 22.19 -31.94
CA THR A 661 -25.90 21.79 -31.15
C THR A 661 -25.76 22.52 -29.81
N PRO A 662 -25.83 23.86 -29.73
CA PRO A 662 -25.70 24.58 -28.45
C PRO A 662 -26.76 24.18 -27.42
N TRP A 663 -27.99 23.96 -27.89
CA TRP A 663 -29.12 23.60 -27.03
C TRP A 663 -28.96 22.21 -26.43
N GLN A 664 -28.50 21.24 -27.23
CA GLN A 664 -28.22 19.90 -26.72
C GLN A 664 -27.00 19.87 -25.80
N MET A 665 -25.95 20.64 -26.09
CA MET A 665 -24.79 20.79 -25.21
C MET A 665 -25.22 21.29 -23.83
N PHE A 666 -26.04 22.34 -23.81
CA PHE A 666 -26.54 22.93 -22.58
C PHE A 666 -27.49 21.98 -21.81
N ALA A 667 -28.42 21.33 -22.52
CA ALA A 667 -29.35 20.38 -21.90
C ALA A 667 -28.62 19.21 -21.24
N PHE A 668 -27.67 18.57 -21.93
CA PHE A 668 -26.87 17.50 -21.33
C PHE A 668 -25.97 18.03 -20.21
N GLY A 669 -25.36 19.19 -20.37
CA GLY A 669 -24.50 19.81 -19.36
C GLY A 669 -25.25 20.05 -18.04
N ILE A 670 -26.43 20.70 -18.08
CA ILE A 670 -27.21 20.97 -16.87
C ILE A 670 -27.64 19.68 -16.16
N ILE A 671 -28.06 18.67 -16.90
CA ILE A 671 -28.47 17.39 -16.32
C ILE A 671 -27.29 16.75 -15.57
N GLY A 672 -26.09 16.76 -16.16
CA GLY A 672 -24.88 16.29 -15.50
C GLY A 672 -24.48 17.12 -14.27
N PHE A 673 -24.66 18.44 -14.33
CA PHE A 673 -24.42 19.35 -13.22
C PHE A 673 -25.33 19.07 -12.02
N LEU A 674 -26.64 18.99 -12.25
CA LEU A 674 -27.64 18.73 -11.23
C LEU A 674 -27.45 17.34 -10.61
N ALA A 675 -27.12 16.33 -11.43
CA ALA A 675 -26.80 14.99 -10.96
C ALA A 675 -25.61 14.99 -9.99
N GLY A 676 -24.57 15.79 -10.26
CA GLY A 676 -23.42 15.94 -9.39
C GLY A 676 -23.70 16.77 -8.13
N ALA A 677 -24.55 17.80 -8.21
CA ALA A 677 -24.96 18.59 -7.04
C ALA A 677 -25.76 17.76 -6.03
N LEU A 678 -26.59 16.85 -6.52
CA LEU A 678 -27.40 15.94 -5.71
C LEU A 678 -26.69 14.62 -5.37
N ARG A 679 -25.36 14.52 -5.59
CA ARG A 679 -24.58 13.29 -5.37
C ARG A 679 -24.77 12.68 -3.98
N LEU A 680 -24.80 13.50 -2.92
CA LEU A 680 -24.96 13.04 -1.53
C LEU A 680 -26.33 12.43 -1.25
N PHE A 681 -27.34 12.76 -2.05
CA PHE A 681 -28.69 12.19 -1.93
C PHE A 681 -28.78 10.81 -2.63
N PHE A 682 -28.05 10.66 -3.75
CA PHE A 682 -28.05 9.46 -4.57
C PHE A 682 -27.05 8.37 -4.12
N ILE A 683 -25.99 8.76 -3.42
CA ILE A 683 -24.96 7.84 -2.91
C ILE A 683 -25.01 7.77 -1.39
N LYS A 684 -25.19 6.57 -0.85
CA LYS A 684 -24.91 6.26 0.56
C LYS A 684 -23.90 5.11 0.60
N ASN A 685 -22.82 5.25 1.35
CA ASN A 685 -21.76 4.23 1.49
C ASN A 685 -21.21 3.72 0.13
N ASN A 686 -20.93 4.64 -0.82
CA ASN A 686 -20.44 4.34 -2.18
C ASN A 686 -21.34 3.41 -3.04
N MET A 687 -22.61 3.22 -2.66
CA MET A 687 -23.58 2.45 -3.45
C MET A 687 -24.65 3.37 -4.05
N PRO A 688 -24.93 3.29 -5.36
CA PRO A 688 -25.95 4.09 -6.01
C PRO A 688 -27.36 3.59 -5.65
N ARG A 689 -28.23 4.50 -5.21
CA ARG A 689 -29.65 4.21 -4.97
C ARG A 689 -30.40 4.20 -6.32
N ARG A 690 -30.62 3.01 -6.89
CA ARG A 690 -31.20 2.84 -8.22
C ARG A 690 -32.53 3.57 -8.43
N ILE A 691 -33.46 3.47 -7.47
CA ILE A 691 -34.81 4.06 -7.58
C ILE A 691 -34.76 5.60 -7.61
N PRO A 692 -34.11 6.29 -6.64
CA PRO A 692 -33.92 7.74 -6.69
C PRO A 692 -33.23 8.24 -7.97
N ILE A 693 -32.20 7.55 -8.45
CA ILE A 693 -31.46 7.96 -9.66
C ILE A 693 -32.35 7.78 -10.90
N ALA A 694 -33.12 6.69 -10.98
CA ALA A 694 -34.07 6.46 -12.06
C ALA A 694 -35.18 7.53 -12.08
N ILE A 695 -35.76 7.88 -10.93
CA ILE A 695 -36.78 8.94 -10.83
C ILE A 695 -36.18 10.28 -11.27
N PHE A 696 -35.00 10.62 -10.77
CA PHE A 696 -34.31 11.86 -11.17
C PHE A 696 -34.04 11.89 -12.68
N ALA A 697 -33.59 10.78 -13.26
CA ALA A 697 -33.31 10.71 -14.69
C ALA A 697 -34.56 10.83 -15.54
N PHE A 698 -35.66 10.20 -15.13
CA PHE A 698 -36.95 10.33 -15.80
C PHE A 698 -37.41 11.81 -15.81
N ILE A 699 -37.41 12.45 -14.65
CA ILE A 699 -37.83 13.86 -14.50
C ILE A 699 -36.90 14.79 -15.27
N SER A 700 -35.57 14.58 -15.19
CA SER A 700 -34.59 15.45 -15.83
C SER A 700 -34.67 15.37 -17.35
N VAL A 701 -34.83 14.18 -17.93
CA VAL A 701 -34.96 14.04 -19.39
C VAL A 701 -36.32 14.57 -19.87
N LEU A 702 -37.41 14.28 -19.17
CA LEU A 702 -38.74 14.73 -19.58
C LEU A 702 -38.90 16.27 -19.44
N LEU A 703 -38.52 16.83 -18.29
CA LEU A 703 -38.78 18.24 -17.98
C LEU A 703 -37.63 19.17 -18.36
N ILE A 704 -36.36 18.76 -18.20
CA ILE A 704 -35.23 19.65 -18.47
C ILE A 704 -34.82 19.53 -19.94
N TYR A 705 -34.51 18.32 -20.41
CA TYR A 705 -34.12 18.12 -21.80
C TYR A 705 -35.27 18.45 -22.76
N GLY A 706 -36.47 17.90 -22.53
CA GLY A 706 -37.64 18.15 -23.37
C GLY A 706 -38.00 19.63 -23.48
N THR A 707 -38.10 20.35 -22.36
CA THR A 707 -38.41 21.79 -22.36
C THR A 707 -37.38 22.60 -23.15
N ILE A 708 -36.08 22.34 -22.94
CA ILE A 708 -35.01 23.07 -23.65
C ILE A 708 -35.07 22.79 -25.16
N MET A 709 -35.26 21.52 -25.55
CA MET A 709 -35.26 21.12 -26.96
C MET A 709 -36.52 21.53 -27.72
N ASN A 710 -37.69 21.45 -27.09
CA ASN A 710 -38.94 21.87 -27.72
C ASN A 710 -39.01 23.40 -27.85
N THR A 711 -38.49 24.14 -26.85
CA THR A 711 -38.41 25.60 -26.92
C THR A 711 -37.40 26.05 -27.98
N SER A 712 -36.23 25.40 -28.06
CA SER A 712 -35.23 25.74 -29.08
C SER A 712 -35.72 25.47 -30.50
N SER A 713 -36.54 24.45 -30.70
CA SER A 713 -37.17 24.16 -31.99
C SER A 713 -38.00 25.34 -32.49
N VAL A 714 -38.82 25.94 -31.62
CA VAL A 714 -39.64 27.11 -31.97
C VAL A 714 -38.76 28.33 -32.25
N LEU A 715 -37.76 28.56 -31.39
CA LEU A 715 -36.80 29.66 -31.55
C LEU A 715 -36.00 29.58 -32.86
N MET A 716 -35.79 28.38 -33.40
CA MET A 716 -35.02 28.16 -34.62
C MET A 716 -35.86 28.17 -35.89
N THR A 717 -37.18 27.97 -35.79
CA THR A 717 -38.05 27.75 -36.96
C THR A 717 -39.03 28.89 -37.23
N GLN A 718 -39.29 29.76 -36.24
CA GLN A 718 -40.35 30.76 -36.31
C GLN A 718 -39.82 32.17 -36.10
N ASP A 719 -40.25 33.10 -36.96
CA ASP A 719 -39.82 34.50 -36.93
C ASP A 719 -40.54 35.32 -35.84
N THR A 720 -41.66 34.85 -35.30
CA THR A 720 -42.36 35.47 -34.17
C THR A 720 -42.58 34.43 -33.07
N ILE A 721 -42.15 34.75 -31.86
CA ILE A 721 -42.18 33.83 -30.72
C ILE A 721 -43.41 34.17 -29.88
N THR A 722 -44.39 33.27 -29.83
CA THR A 722 -45.54 33.39 -28.93
C THR A 722 -45.59 32.22 -27.94
N LEU A 723 -46.08 32.47 -26.73
CA LEU A 723 -46.20 31.44 -25.69
C LEU A 723 -47.06 30.23 -26.14
N PRO A 724 -48.18 30.42 -26.88
CA PRO A 724 -48.95 29.30 -27.43
C PRO A 724 -48.16 28.41 -28.39
N MET A 725 -47.21 28.95 -29.15
CA MET A 725 -46.37 28.17 -30.08
C MET A 725 -45.39 27.27 -29.32
N ILE A 726 -44.79 27.76 -28.24
CA ILE A 726 -43.92 26.97 -27.35
C ILE A 726 -44.72 25.83 -26.71
N LEU A 727 -45.92 26.13 -26.18
CA LEU A 727 -46.79 25.13 -25.57
C LEU A 727 -47.23 24.06 -26.58
N THR A 728 -47.58 24.46 -27.80
CA THR A 728 -47.95 23.53 -28.88
C THR A 728 -46.79 22.59 -29.22
N MET A 729 -45.57 23.13 -29.31
CA MET A 729 -44.39 22.33 -29.59
C MET A 729 -44.07 21.34 -28.46
N MET A 730 -44.21 21.76 -27.20
CA MET A 730 -44.04 20.87 -26.03
C MET A 730 -45.05 19.72 -26.02
N VAL A 731 -46.31 19.98 -26.36
CA VAL A 731 -47.33 18.93 -26.46
C VAL A 731 -47.01 17.95 -27.59
N SER A 732 -46.58 18.46 -28.76
CA SER A 732 -46.21 17.62 -29.90
C SER A 732 -44.94 16.79 -29.67
N GLY A 733 -43.97 17.33 -28.92
CA GLY A 733 -42.69 16.67 -28.59
C GLY A 733 -42.79 15.65 -27.46
N PHE A 734 -43.84 15.71 -26.64
CA PHE A 734 -43.97 14.93 -25.39
C PHE A 734 -43.77 13.42 -25.57
N VAL A 735 -44.32 12.83 -26.64
CA VAL A 735 -44.18 11.38 -26.90
C VAL A 735 -42.71 11.00 -27.13
N PHE A 736 -41.97 11.83 -27.85
CA PHE A 736 -40.54 11.61 -28.10
C PHE A 736 -39.69 11.78 -26.84
N ASP A 737 -40.03 12.77 -26.01
CA ASP A 737 -39.37 13.01 -24.72
C ASP A 737 -39.64 11.87 -23.74
N LEU A 738 -40.86 11.31 -23.75
CA LEU A 738 -41.24 10.16 -22.93
C LEU A 738 -40.44 8.90 -23.31
N VAL A 739 -40.29 8.61 -24.61
CA VAL A 739 -39.47 7.49 -25.09
C VAL A 739 -38.02 7.65 -24.64
N HIS A 740 -37.47 8.86 -24.73
CA HIS A 740 -36.11 9.15 -24.27
C HIS A 740 -35.95 9.00 -22.75
N ALA A 741 -36.93 9.47 -21.96
CA ALA A 741 -36.92 9.35 -20.51
C ALA A 741 -36.98 7.88 -20.05
N VAL A 742 -37.88 7.08 -20.63
CA VAL A 742 -38.02 5.65 -20.33
C VAL A 742 -36.75 4.88 -20.70
N SER A 743 -36.20 5.12 -21.89
CA SER A 743 -34.91 4.55 -22.32
C SER A 743 -33.79 4.86 -21.31
N THR A 744 -33.69 6.11 -20.86
CA THR A 744 -32.67 6.55 -19.90
C THR A 744 -32.79 5.81 -18.57
N VAL A 745 -34.02 5.60 -18.09
CA VAL A 745 -34.30 4.81 -16.87
C VAL A 745 -33.84 3.37 -17.02
N CYS A 746 -34.14 2.72 -18.15
CA CYS A 746 -33.70 1.35 -18.43
C CYS A 746 -32.17 1.23 -18.39
N PHE A 747 -31.44 2.17 -19.01
CA PHE A 747 -29.97 2.18 -18.96
C PHE A 747 -29.42 2.36 -17.55
N ILE A 748 -30.00 3.26 -16.75
CA ILE A 748 -29.58 3.47 -15.36
C ILE A 748 -29.84 2.21 -14.53
N TYR A 749 -30.99 1.57 -14.68
CA TYR A 749 -31.33 0.38 -13.92
C TYR A 749 -30.37 -0.79 -14.19
N LEU A 750 -29.94 -0.94 -15.45
CA LEU A 750 -29.02 -2.01 -15.87
C LEU A 750 -27.55 -1.68 -15.57
N PHE A 751 -27.10 -0.46 -15.85
CA PHE A 751 -25.67 -0.16 -15.94
C PHE A 751 -25.14 0.79 -14.85
N ALA A 752 -25.98 1.41 -14.01
CA ALA A 752 -25.50 2.36 -13.01
C ALA A 752 -24.50 1.73 -12.02
N ASN A 753 -24.80 0.55 -11.47
CA ASN A 753 -23.91 -0.12 -10.51
C ASN A 753 -22.51 -0.41 -11.10
N PRO A 754 -22.38 -1.15 -12.23
CA PRO A 754 -21.07 -1.49 -12.78
C PRO A 754 -20.29 -0.26 -13.25
N LEU A 755 -20.96 0.78 -13.80
CA LEU A 755 -20.28 2.01 -14.22
C LEU A 755 -19.79 2.83 -13.02
N VAL A 756 -20.62 3.04 -11.99
CA VAL A 756 -20.22 3.78 -10.79
C VAL A 756 -19.02 3.09 -10.13
N GLU A 757 -19.05 1.77 -10.02
CA GLU A 757 -17.94 0.99 -9.43
C GLU A 757 -16.66 1.10 -10.26
N LYS A 758 -16.77 0.98 -11.59
CA LYS A 758 -15.61 1.08 -12.49
C LYS A 758 -15.00 2.48 -12.49
N ILE A 759 -15.83 3.53 -12.54
CA ILE A 759 -15.36 4.93 -12.44
C ILE A 759 -14.71 5.17 -11.08
N THR A 760 -15.32 4.69 -9.98
CA THR A 760 -14.75 4.84 -8.62
C THR A 760 -13.40 4.12 -8.49
N ARG A 761 -13.26 2.91 -9.04
CA ARG A 761 -11.99 2.17 -9.08
C ARG A 761 -10.93 2.89 -9.89
N VAL A 762 -11.30 3.45 -11.05
CA VAL A 762 -10.42 4.24 -11.89
C VAL A 762 -9.98 5.51 -11.14
N LYS A 763 -10.90 6.22 -10.48
CA LYS A 763 -10.55 7.40 -9.65
C LYS A 763 -9.52 7.03 -8.58
N LYS A 764 -9.73 5.93 -7.86
CA LYS A 764 -8.81 5.45 -6.82
C LYS A 764 -7.45 5.05 -7.38
N LYS A 765 -7.42 4.26 -8.46
CA LYS A 765 -6.18 3.83 -9.14
C LYS A 765 -5.34 5.01 -9.62
N PHE A 766 -6.00 6.08 -10.06
CA PHE A 766 -5.33 7.28 -10.56
C PHE A 766 -5.18 8.41 -9.53
N GLY A 767 -5.59 8.18 -8.27
CA GLY A 767 -5.44 9.11 -7.14
C GLY A 767 -6.34 10.36 -7.22
N LEU A 768 -7.58 10.22 -7.68
CA LEU A 768 -8.53 11.31 -7.94
C LEU A 768 -9.65 11.39 -6.89
N LEU A 769 -9.49 10.75 -5.74
CA LEU A 769 -10.58 10.41 -4.83
C LEU A 769 -10.31 10.79 -3.38
#